data_AF-A0A135LZN8-F1
#
_entry.id   AF-A0A135LZN8-F1
#
_cell.length_a   1.000
_cell.length_b   1.000
_cell.length_c   1.000
_cell.angle_alpha   90.00
_cell.angle_beta   90.00
_cell.angle_gamma   90.00
#
_symmetry.space_group_name_H-M   'P 1'
#
loop_
_entity.id
_entity.type
_entity.pdbx_description
1 polymer ?
#
loop_
_entity_poly.entity_id
_entity_poly.type
_entity_poly.pdbx_seq_one_letter_code
_entity_poly.pdbx_strand_id
1 'polypeptide(L)'
;MANKDMTFAALLAVSPIERQIEVTPATDFGPSVFLNKYPVCHPKGTRGIFGGITIAQSLSAAQETVKKEFDAHSMHCTFVFAGTALTTIWYHVEIVRDGRTFCTRAVRAIQDNRTIFLATISFARPPPEPITNIHHAERNPLTVPVPQDTGIGSNSNEETPGLPYINQSVGMLHFNSADPCNKRMHQWIKARGKISPQGGSRAHLAALAFMSDSYFLAGIPHAHNIWSFVNPPTTESYDSNEQLEMPSPIHTKIPRPHLQGGGSVPAQSHRIGMMVSLDHTIYFHQPKRLRADEWLLTEVKTDWADNGRGVVLQKIWARDGTLLASCTQELTENWQFNKSISDGRVVNSSGAFGGPPVHFQILHARFVEGQGGKEKWVDEQTYQELFAICQGLPGPASTKLLFCLALLHAGFIPALLVFLLWSLPGAIGMYALSLGVQNMSETLPKPVYSLLSGLNASTVGIVALAAVQLAEKAIRDKLSRILVIFGACAGLCYNALWYFPVLMIAGGFLTSLWDGWLYHQILRARLAWKNRHSAPQEVDVSNGETTGMDYVTLEENTVQMSDTMRSRRTDSRPDGLPQHIGNTSRRTESAEDPSQQHIIRIRVGALVMVLFFASFIGILVARSQLATPPLVLDLFANMYLAGTVIFGGGPVVIPLLRSYVVDPGWVSSRDFLIGLAIIQAFPGPNFNFAVFLGALALQRSRFPTVLGAFLGALGIFFPGITLAVAIQSFWRVLRKRKYVIDFLRGVNATAVGLVFTAVYRLWEIGYLTAERSDGQSLGKEPWWVVVAVVTYAGSAWFNVPPPVAIVMGAILGLCWYGAVGQ
;
A
#
# COMPACT_ATOMS: atom_id res chain seq x y z
N MET A 1 27.20 12.67 41.57
CA MET A 1 27.69 12.85 40.18
C MET A 1 28.56 11.64 39.78
N ALA A 2 28.09 10.39 39.98
CA ALA A 2 28.91 9.18 39.79
C ALA A 2 28.13 7.92 39.38
N ASN A 3 26.90 8.04 38.84
CA ASN A 3 26.09 6.85 38.51
C ASN A 3 25.34 6.93 37.16
N LYS A 4 25.62 7.94 36.32
CA LYS A 4 25.12 8.03 34.93
C LYS A 4 26.19 7.72 33.87
N ASP A 5 27.47 7.83 34.24
CA ASP A 5 28.58 7.62 33.30
C ASP A 5 28.93 6.13 33.11
N MET A 6 28.57 5.25 34.06
CA MET A 6 28.79 3.79 33.94
C MET A 6 27.89 3.12 32.89
N THR A 7 26.71 3.67 32.59
CA THR A 7 25.79 3.11 31.59
C THR A 7 26.20 3.43 30.15
N PHE A 8 26.85 4.56 29.90
CA PHE A 8 27.23 4.98 28.55
C PHE A 8 28.51 4.29 28.05
N ALA A 9 29.46 4.01 28.97
CA ALA A 9 30.67 3.24 28.65
C ALA A 9 30.37 1.75 28.36
N ALA A 10 29.36 1.16 29.02
CA ALA A 10 28.93 -0.20 28.76
C ALA A 10 28.17 -0.36 27.42
N LEU A 11 27.45 0.70 26.99
CA LEU A 11 26.75 0.76 25.69
C LEU A 11 27.70 0.77 24.47
N LEU A 12 28.95 1.20 24.66
CA LEU A 12 30.00 1.24 23.63
C LEU A 12 30.86 -0.05 23.57
N ALA A 13 30.65 -1.00 24.48
CA ALA A 13 31.52 -2.18 24.61
C ALA A 13 31.14 -3.38 23.71
N VAL A 14 29.97 -3.34 23.06
CA VAL A 14 29.39 -4.49 22.34
C VAL A 14 29.20 -4.16 20.86
N SER A 15 29.58 -5.09 19.97
CA SER A 15 29.48 -4.87 18.52
C SER A 15 28.04 -4.58 18.06
N PRO A 16 27.84 -3.77 17.00
CA PRO A 16 26.51 -3.54 16.43
C PRO A 16 25.74 -4.82 16.09
N ILE A 17 26.42 -5.87 15.61
CA ILE A 17 25.79 -7.15 15.28
C ILE A 17 25.31 -7.89 16.54
N GLU A 18 26.08 -7.88 17.62
CA GLU A 18 25.68 -8.50 18.89
C GLU A 18 24.42 -7.86 19.45
N ARG A 19 24.28 -6.53 19.34
CA ARG A 19 23.03 -5.85 19.72
C ARG A 19 21.84 -6.31 18.89
N GLN A 20 22.02 -6.66 17.62
CA GLN A 20 20.91 -7.08 16.75
C GLN A 20 20.47 -8.53 17.01
N ILE A 21 21.36 -9.39 17.50
CA ILE A 21 21.05 -10.81 17.76
C ILE A 21 20.62 -11.08 19.21
N GLU A 22 20.82 -10.12 20.12
CA GLU A 22 20.52 -10.31 21.54
C GLU A 22 19.01 -10.39 21.83
N VAL A 23 18.62 -11.43 22.56
CA VAL A 23 17.25 -11.68 23.02
C VAL A 23 17.18 -11.64 24.55
N THR A 24 16.03 -11.27 25.10
CA THR A 24 15.78 -11.21 26.54
C THR A 24 14.68 -12.20 26.92
N PRO A 25 14.84 -13.01 27.98
CA PRO A 25 13.80 -13.93 28.43
C PRO A 25 12.57 -13.15 28.94
N ALA A 26 11.39 -13.58 28.53
CA ALA A 26 10.12 -13.09 29.04
C ALA A 26 9.70 -13.94 30.24
N THR A 27 10.32 -13.69 31.40
CA THR A 27 10.17 -14.51 32.62
C THR A 27 8.73 -14.74 33.04
N ASP A 28 7.85 -13.79 32.75
CA ASP A 28 6.42 -13.84 33.10
C ASP A 28 5.62 -14.83 32.23
N PHE A 29 6.18 -15.28 31.11
CA PHE A 29 5.53 -16.14 30.11
C PHE A 29 6.19 -17.53 29.97
N GLY A 30 7.10 -17.87 30.87
CA GLY A 30 7.78 -19.16 30.94
C GLY A 30 9.24 -19.14 30.44
N PRO A 31 10.02 -20.21 30.73
CA PRO A 31 11.47 -20.25 30.50
C PRO A 31 11.87 -20.33 29.01
N SER A 32 10.90 -20.56 28.12
CA SER A 32 11.14 -20.78 26.68
C SER A 32 10.59 -19.65 25.80
N VAL A 33 10.29 -18.48 26.39
CA VAL A 33 9.77 -17.32 25.66
C VAL A 33 10.79 -16.18 25.72
N PHE A 34 11.11 -15.62 24.57
CA PHE A 34 12.12 -14.56 24.43
C PHE A 34 11.60 -13.39 23.60
N LEU A 35 12.21 -12.22 23.80
CA LEU A 35 11.88 -10.97 23.14
C LEU A 35 13.15 -10.38 22.52
N ASN A 36 13.03 -9.63 21.42
CA ASN A 36 14.15 -8.84 20.93
C ASN A 36 14.53 -7.75 21.97
N LYS A 37 15.81 -7.66 22.34
CA LYS A 37 16.26 -6.73 23.39
C LYS A 37 16.34 -5.27 22.92
N TYR A 38 16.73 -5.07 21.67
CA TYR A 38 16.90 -3.75 21.07
C TYR A 38 15.97 -3.56 19.87
N PRO A 39 15.74 -2.31 19.43
CA PRO A 39 15.04 -2.04 18.18
C PRO A 39 15.71 -2.77 17.01
N VAL A 40 14.87 -3.46 16.25
CA VAL A 40 15.31 -4.25 15.09
C VAL A 40 15.78 -3.34 13.96
N CYS A 41 16.85 -3.73 13.29
CA CYS A 41 17.36 -3.01 12.12
C CYS A 41 16.27 -2.90 11.05
N HIS A 42 15.94 -1.66 10.67
CA HIS A 42 14.98 -1.37 9.62
C HIS A 42 15.60 -0.40 8.59
N PRO A 43 16.11 -0.93 7.48
CA PRO A 43 16.69 -0.10 6.44
C PRO A 43 15.64 0.78 5.75
N LYS A 44 16.05 1.99 5.35
CA LYS A 44 15.17 2.96 4.67
C LYS A 44 14.61 2.36 3.37
N GLY A 45 13.30 2.44 3.17
CA GLY A 45 12.62 2.00 1.94
C GLY A 45 12.15 0.54 1.92
N THR A 46 12.37 -0.23 2.99
CA THR A 46 11.87 -1.62 3.08
C THR A 46 10.43 -1.70 3.61
N ARG A 47 9.67 -2.69 3.12
CA ARG A 47 8.25 -2.91 3.48
C ARG A 47 8.07 -3.73 4.77
N GLY A 48 9.13 -4.38 5.25
CA GLY A 48 9.12 -5.26 6.42
C GLY A 48 10.52 -5.42 7.00
N ILE A 49 10.62 -6.12 8.13
CA ILE A 49 11.91 -6.41 8.79
C ILE A 49 12.82 -7.24 7.88
N PHE A 50 14.13 -7.04 8.00
CA PHE A 50 15.13 -7.83 7.30
C PHE A 50 15.10 -9.29 7.76
N GLY A 51 14.97 -10.27 6.86
CA GLY A 51 14.77 -11.68 7.20
C GLY A 51 15.89 -12.27 8.07
N GLY A 52 17.14 -11.85 7.84
CA GLY A 52 18.30 -12.22 8.66
C GLY A 52 18.12 -11.94 10.16
N ILE A 53 17.34 -10.92 10.56
CA ILE A 53 17.09 -10.68 11.98
C ILE A 53 16.24 -11.76 12.62
N THR A 54 15.19 -12.21 11.90
CA THR A 54 14.31 -13.27 12.39
C THR A 54 15.01 -14.61 12.46
N ILE A 55 15.90 -14.91 11.50
CA ILE A 55 16.75 -16.10 11.51
C ILE A 55 17.68 -16.06 12.73
N ALA A 56 18.46 -14.98 12.89
CA ALA A 56 19.48 -14.87 13.92
C ALA A 56 18.92 -14.84 15.35
N GLN A 57 17.81 -14.11 15.58
CA GLN A 57 17.18 -14.05 16.90
C GLN A 57 16.46 -15.37 17.25
N SER A 58 15.90 -16.08 16.27
CA SER A 58 15.34 -17.43 16.51
C SER A 58 16.44 -18.42 16.91
N LEU A 59 17.61 -18.36 16.27
CA LEU A 59 18.77 -19.15 16.68
C LEU A 59 19.25 -18.78 18.07
N SER A 60 19.31 -17.48 18.38
CA SER A 60 19.73 -17.00 19.71
C SER A 60 18.77 -17.48 20.80
N ALA A 61 17.45 -17.36 20.60
CA ALA A 61 16.44 -17.89 21.52
C ALA A 61 16.56 -19.41 21.71
N ALA A 62 16.76 -20.17 20.62
CA ALA A 62 16.95 -21.62 20.75
C ALA A 62 18.23 -21.97 21.52
N GLN A 63 19.35 -21.26 21.29
CA GLN A 63 20.62 -21.48 21.98
C GLN A 63 20.50 -21.29 23.50
N GLU A 64 19.68 -20.34 23.96
CA GLU A 64 19.42 -20.11 25.39
C GLU A 64 18.73 -21.32 26.07
N THR A 65 18.02 -22.16 25.30
CA THR A 65 17.35 -23.36 25.81
C THR A 65 18.17 -24.65 25.70
N VAL A 66 19.43 -24.56 25.28
CA VAL A 66 20.32 -25.71 25.02
C VAL A 66 21.61 -25.58 25.83
N LYS A 67 22.15 -26.69 26.34
CA LYS A 67 23.43 -26.70 27.08
C LYS A 67 24.59 -26.22 26.19
N LYS A 68 25.58 -25.54 26.79
CA LYS A 68 26.73 -24.93 26.09
C LYS A 68 27.63 -25.92 25.34
N GLU A 69 27.52 -27.21 25.63
CA GLU A 69 28.26 -28.29 24.98
C GLU A 69 27.70 -28.70 23.61
N PHE A 70 26.50 -28.23 23.26
CA PHE A 70 25.90 -28.45 21.94
C PHE A 70 25.98 -27.18 21.10
N ASP A 71 26.45 -27.35 19.87
CA ASP A 71 26.54 -26.31 18.86
C ASP A 71 25.47 -26.53 17.79
N ALA A 72 24.90 -25.46 17.25
CA ALA A 72 23.96 -25.57 16.14
C ALA A 72 24.70 -26.13 14.91
N HIS A 73 24.11 -27.15 14.26
CA HIS A 73 24.68 -27.73 13.04
C HIS A 73 23.73 -27.60 11.85
N SER A 74 22.42 -27.46 12.07
CA SER A 74 21.47 -27.13 11.01
C SER A 74 20.29 -26.30 11.51
N MET A 75 19.73 -25.51 10.61
CA MET A 75 18.58 -24.66 10.85
C MET A 75 17.74 -24.58 9.58
N HIS A 76 16.45 -24.85 9.69
CA HIS A 76 15.47 -24.76 8.61
C HIS A 76 14.42 -23.73 8.96
N CYS A 77 14.24 -22.74 8.11
CA CYS A 77 13.40 -21.58 8.38
C CYS A 77 12.29 -21.45 7.33
N THR A 78 11.13 -20.97 7.73
CA THR A 78 10.03 -20.63 6.82
C THR A 78 9.49 -19.24 7.18
N PHE A 79 9.44 -18.37 6.17
CA PHE A 79 8.84 -17.04 6.28
C PHE A 79 7.34 -17.14 5.98
N VAL A 80 6.50 -16.76 6.95
CA VAL A 80 5.04 -16.91 6.85
C VAL A 80 4.37 -15.58 6.51
N PHE A 81 4.74 -14.51 7.23
CA PHE A 81 4.23 -13.15 7.01
C PHE A 81 5.34 -12.12 7.20
N ALA A 82 5.22 -10.98 6.53
CA ALA A 82 6.14 -9.86 6.72
C ALA A 82 6.00 -9.26 8.13
N GLY A 83 7.10 -9.21 8.89
CA GLY A 83 7.15 -8.56 10.20
C GLY A 83 7.35 -7.05 10.10
N THR A 84 7.00 -6.33 11.18
CA THR A 84 7.15 -4.87 11.31
C THR A 84 8.22 -4.52 12.34
N ALA A 85 9.04 -3.49 12.05
CA ALA A 85 10.11 -3.06 12.95
C ALA A 85 9.64 -2.25 14.17
N LEU A 86 8.40 -1.76 14.14
CA LEU A 86 7.80 -0.93 15.19
C LEU A 86 7.25 -1.73 16.38
N THR A 87 7.17 -3.05 16.24
CA THR A 87 6.56 -3.96 17.22
C THR A 87 7.57 -4.99 17.69
N THR A 88 7.54 -5.33 18.98
CA THR A 88 8.39 -6.38 19.56
C THR A 88 8.04 -7.74 18.95
N ILE A 89 9.06 -8.56 18.68
CA ILE A 89 8.91 -9.93 18.21
C ILE A 89 9.03 -10.88 19.40
N TRP A 90 8.05 -11.78 19.51
CA TRP A 90 8.00 -12.82 20.54
C TRP A 90 8.53 -14.13 19.95
N TYR A 91 9.55 -14.72 20.56
CA TYR A 91 10.13 -15.99 20.15
C TYR A 91 9.72 -17.08 21.14
N HIS A 92 8.83 -17.96 20.72
CA HIS A 92 8.40 -19.11 21.50
C HIS A 92 9.23 -20.31 21.08
N VAL A 93 10.01 -20.84 22.00
CA VAL A 93 10.88 -22.01 21.78
C VAL A 93 10.20 -23.25 22.35
N GLU A 94 10.02 -24.25 21.50
CA GLU A 94 9.54 -25.58 21.86
C GLU A 94 10.71 -26.55 21.90
N ILE A 95 10.83 -27.29 23.00
CA ILE A 95 11.81 -28.35 23.16
C ILE A 95 11.25 -29.62 22.51
N VAL A 96 11.61 -29.84 21.24
CA VAL A 96 11.13 -31.00 20.46
C VAL A 96 11.83 -32.28 20.93
N ARG A 97 13.14 -32.21 21.19
CA ARG A 97 13.94 -33.36 21.61
C ARG A 97 15.20 -32.95 22.35
N ASP A 98 15.53 -33.67 23.43
CA ASP A 98 16.84 -33.64 24.08
C ASP A 98 17.46 -35.04 24.14
N GLY A 99 18.43 -35.28 23.26
CA GLY A 99 19.22 -36.51 23.24
C GLY A 99 20.62 -36.32 23.82
N ARG A 100 21.37 -37.42 23.92
CA ARG A 100 22.78 -37.39 24.36
C ARG A 100 23.69 -36.69 23.34
N THR A 101 23.41 -36.93 22.06
CA THR A 101 24.22 -36.43 20.93
C THR A 101 23.56 -35.28 20.19
N PHE A 102 22.23 -35.32 20.02
CA PHE A 102 21.46 -34.33 19.28
C PHE A 102 20.33 -33.74 20.12
N CYS A 103 20.10 -32.43 19.97
CA CYS A 103 18.96 -31.71 20.52
C CYS A 103 18.23 -30.98 19.38
N THR A 104 16.90 -30.87 19.47
CA THR A 104 16.08 -30.20 18.47
C THR A 104 15.18 -29.18 19.15
N ARG A 105 15.09 -27.99 18.56
CA ARG A 105 14.20 -26.89 18.97
C ARG A 105 13.35 -26.46 17.80
N ALA A 106 12.07 -26.18 18.06
CA ALA A 106 11.21 -25.46 17.13
C ALA A 106 10.98 -24.05 17.69
N VAL A 107 11.11 -23.03 16.85
CA VAL A 107 10.95 -21.63 17.26
C VAL A 107 9.86 -21.00 16.42
N ARG A 108 8.91 -20.36 17.11
CA ARG A 108 7.84 -19.57 16.49
C ARG A 108 8.06 -18.11 16.82
N ALA A 109 8.31 -17.29 15.81
CA ALA A 109 8.34 -15.84 15.97
C ALA A 109 6.93 -15.27 15.75
N ILE A 110 6.43 -14.49 16.71
CA ILE A 110 5.06 -13.99 16.76
C ILE A 110 5.06 -12.46 16.87
N GLN A 111 4.25 -11.82 16.04
CA GLN A 111 3.90 -10.40 16.13
C GLN A 111 2.39 -10.22 15.94
N ASP A 112 1.76 -9.30 16.68
CA ASP A 112 0.31 -9.05 16.62
C ASP A 112 -0.53 -10.34 16.69
N ASN A 113 -0.13 -11.26 17.58
CA ASN A 113 -0.75 -12.58 17.77
C ASN A 113 -0.78 -13.46 16.49
N ARG A 114 0.16 -13.25 15.56
CA ARG A 114 0.32 -14.03 14.33
C ARG A 114 1.76 -14.54 14.21
N THR A 115 1.94 -15.80 13.83
CA THR A 115 3.26 -16.37 13.55
C THR A 115 3.79 -15.77 12.25
N ILE A 116 4.87 -15.00 12.33
CA ILE A 116 5.51 -14.39 11.15
C ILE A 116 6.63 -15.26 10.56
N PHE A 117 7.24 -16.11 11.40
CA PHE A 117 8.39 -16.93 11.04
C PHE A 117 8.44 -18.21 11.88
N LEU A 118 8.85 -19.31 11.25
CA LEU A 118 9.05 -20.62 11.86
C LEU A 118 10.48 -21.06 11.64
N ALA A 119 11.09 -21.68 12.65
CA ALA A 119 12.37 -22.35 12.49
C ALA A 119 12.42 -23.69 13.23
N THR A 120 13.08 -24.67 12.62
CA THR A 120 13.50 -25.91 13.29
C THR A 120 15.02 -25.95 13.30
N ILE A 121 15.61 -26.08 14.50
CA ILE A 121 17.04 -25.95 14.73
C ILE A 121 17.55 -27.21 15.41
N SER A 122 18.60 -27.80 14.84
CA SER A 122 19.24 -29.00 15.37
C SER A 122 20.64 -28.67 15.88
N PHE A 123 20.93 -29.19 17.06
CA PHE A 123 22.17 -28.99 17.79
C PHE A 123 22.86 -30.33 18.01
N ALA A 124 24.19 -30.35 17.91
CA ALA A 124 24.98 -31.55 18.06
C ALA A 124 26.10 -31.31 19.08
N ARG A 125 26.35 -32.34 19.89
CA ARG A 125 27.55 -32.40 20.72
C ARG A 125 28.68 -33.01 19.87
N PRO A 126 29.85 -32.35 19.77
CA PRO A 126 31.00 -32.95 19.09
C PRO A 126 31.42 -34.24 19.81
N PRO A 127 31.88 -35.26 19.07
CA PRO A 127 32.37 -36.49 19.68
C PRO A 127 33.61 -36.22 20.54
N PRO A 128 33.85 -37.04 21.59
CA PRO A 128 35.03 -36.90 22.46
C PRO A 128 36.36 -37.00 21.69
N GLU A 129 36.39 -37.85 20.65
CA GLU A 129 37.53 -38.04 19.76
C GLU A 129 37.12 -37.73 18.31
N PRO A 130 37.91 -36.95 17.55
CA PRO A 130 37.64 -36.70 16.14
C PRO A 130 37.70 -38.01 15.34
N ILE A 131 36.71 -38.24 14.48
CA ILE A 131 36.73 -39.36 13.53
C ILE A 131 37.71 -39.00 12.39
N THR A 132 38.98 -39.36 12.54
CA THR A 132 40.09 -38.90 11.69
C THR A 132 39.99 -39.29 10.21
N ASN A 133 39.16 -40.27 9.86
CA ASN A 133 39.18 -40.91 8.54
C ASN A 133 38.12 -40.39 7.55
N ILE A 134 37.25 -39.46 7.96
CA ILE A 134 36.16 -38.95 7.10
C ILE A 134 36.10 -37.43 7.17
N HIS A 135 37.02 -36.77 6.47
CA HIS A 135 37.03 -35.30 6.33
C HIS A 135 37.22 -34.90 4.87
N HIS A 136 36.20 -34.30 4.28
CA HIS A 136 36.30 -33.61 2.99
C HIS A 136 35.46 -32.34 3.03
N ALA A 137 35.89 -31.33 2.28
CA ALA A 137 35.14 -30.11 2.07
C ALA A 137 35.55 -29.54 0.71
N GLU A 138 34.62 -28.84 0.07
CA GLU A 138 34.93 -28.08 -1.12
C GLU A 138 35.86 -26.91 -0.76
N ARG A 139 36.94 -26.77 -1.53
CA ARG A 139 37.89 -25.68 -1.32
C ARG A 139 37.32 -24.38 -1.88
N ASN A 140 37.60 -23.27 -1.20
CA ASN A 140 37.32 -21.93 -1.69
C ASN A 140 37.98 -21.71 -3.07
N PRO A 141 37.33 -21.01 -4.03
CA PRO A 141 38.00 -20.51 -5.23
C PRO A 141 39.23 -19.65 -4.90
N LEU A 142 40.43 -20.25 -5.03
CA LEU A 142 41.76 -19.70 -4.66
C LEU A 142 42.17 -18.38 -5.34
N THR A 143 41.30 -17.77 -6.12
CA THR A 143 41.57 -16.64 -7.02
C THR A 143 40.90 -15.32 -6.58
N VAL A 144 40.21 -15.31 -5.43
CA VAL A 144 39.55 -14.11 -4.90
C VAL A 144 40.45 -13.41 -3.87
N PRO A 145 40.94 -12.18 -4.14
CA PRO A 145 41.75 -11.42 -3.19
C PRO A 145 40.97 -11.08 -1.90
N VAL A 146 41.60 -11.26 -0.74
CA VAL A 146 41.01 -10.91 0.57
C VAL A 146 41.13 -9.40 0.79
N PRO A 147 40.06 -8.71 1.21
CA PRO A 147 40.11 -7.30 1.56
C PRO A 147 41.17 -6.99 2.62
N GLN A 148 41.88 -5.88 2.45
CA GLN A 148 42.72 -5.35 3.51
C GLN A 148 41.82 -4.64 4.53
N ASP A 149 42.15 -4.78 5.82
CA ASP A 149 41.55 -3.95 6.87
C ASP A 149 42.14 -2.53 6.79
N THR A 150 41.82 -1.79 5.72
CA THR A 150 41.92 -0.34 5.74
C THR A 150 40.97 0.15 6.84
N GLY A 151 41.29 1.23 7.56
CA GLY A 151 40.58 1.72 8.76
C GLY A 151 39.09 2.09 8.60
N ILE A 152 38.41 1.55 7.61
CA ILE A 152 36.97 1.53 7.36
C ILE A 152 36.30 0.88 8.56
N GLY A 153 35.88 1.73 9.48
CA GLY A 153 35.20 1.38 10.73
C GLY A 153 35.99 1.62 12.01
N SER A 154 37.20 2.21 11.98
CA SER A 154 37.95 2.51 13.22
C SER A 154 37.59 3.85 13.86
N ASN A 155 36.93 4.78 13.15
CA ASN A 155 36.72 6.16 13.63
C ASN A 155 35.28 6.69 13.59
N SER A 156 34.26 5.93 13.18
CA SER A 156 32.87 6.38 13.27
C SER A 156 32.16 5.75 14.47
N ASN A 157 32.40 6.34 15.65
CA ASN A 157 31.42 6.36 16.74
C ASN A 157 30.19 7.23 16.40
N GLU A 158 30.06 7.69 15.15
CA GLU A 158 28.90 8.42 14.67
C GLU A 158 27.77 7.45 14.32
N GLU A 159 26.60 7.72 14.90
CA GLU A 159 25.29 7.11 14.65
C GLU A 159 24.84 7.27 13.18
N THR A 160 25.58 6.71 12.24
CA THR A 160 25.08 6.51 10.88
C THR A 160 24.18 5.27 10.87
N PRO A 161 22.95 5.35 10.31
CA PRO A 161 22.02 4.23 10.24
C PRO A 161 22.48 3.22 9.17
N GLY A 162 23.57 2.51 9.45
CA GLY A 162 24.16 1.47 8.59
C GLY A 162 23.88 0.05 9.08
N LEU A 163 24.11 -0.94 8.22
CA LEU A 163 24.05 -2.35 8.60
C LEU A 163 25.09 -2.71 9.68
N PRO A 164 24.81 -3.69 10.55
CA PRO A 164 25.75 -4.15 11.58
C PRO A 164 26.95 -4.94 11.04
N TYR A 165 27.07 -5.08 9.72
CA TYR A 165 28.14 -5.78 9.02
C TYR A 165 28.57 -4.98 7.77
N ILE A 166 29.71 -5.37 7.21
CA ILE A 166 30.31 -4.85 5.99
C ILE A 166 30.12 -5.91 4.91
N ASN A 167 29.74 -5.47 3.70
CA ASN A 167 29.66 -6.31 2.52
C ASN A 167 30.50 -5.65 1.42
N GLN A 168 31.45 -6.40 0.87
CA GLN A 168 32.29 -5.97 -0.23
C GLN A 168 32.09 -6.90 -1.43
N SER A 169 31.53 -6.35 -2.51
CA SER A 169 31.28 -7.11 -3.73
C SER A 169 32.56 -7.38 -4.50
N VAL A 170 32.80 -8.64 -4.86
CA VAL A 170 33.94 -9.05 -5.72
C VAL A 170 33.52 -9.00 -7.19
N GLY A 171 32.30 -9.46 -7.50
CA GLY A 171 31.76 -9.49 -8.86
C GLY A 171 31.21 -10.86 -9.21
N MET A 172 31.10 -11.15 -10.51
CA MET A 172 30.51 -12.38 -11.04
C MET A 172 31.50 -13.12 -11.95
N LEU A 173 31.69 -14.41 -11.69
CA LEU A 173 32.36 -15.34 -12.59
C LEU A 173 31.40 -15.81 -13.68
N HIS A 174 31.96 -16.09 -14.87
CA HIS A 174 31.22 -16.53 -16.05
C HIS A 174 30.06 -15.59 -16.43
N PHE A 175 30.24 -14.28 -16.21
CA PHE A 175 29.21 -13.25 -16.46
C PHE A 175 28.57 -13.34 -17.86
N ASN A 176 29.38 -13.61 -18.90
CA ASN A 176 28.93 -13.74 -20.29
C ASN A 176 28.34 -15.11 -20.64
N SER A 177 28.27 -16.06 -19.70
CA SER A 177 27.66 -17.36 -19.95
C SER A 177 26.17 -17.20 -20.28
N ALA A 178 25.72 -17.87 -21.34
CA ALA A 178 24.30 -17.91 -21.71
C ALA A 178 23.46 -18.69 -20.69
N ASP A 179 24.07 -19.67 -20.01
CA ASP A 179 23.43 -20.48 -18.99
C ASP A 179 23.56 -19.81 -17.60
N PRO A 180 22.44 -19.38 -16.98
CA PRO A 180 22.44 -18.81 -15.62
C PRO A 180 23.08 -19.72 -14.57
N CYS A 181 22.96 -21.05 -14.72
CA CYS A 181 23.46 -22.04 -13.77
C CYS A 181 24.99 -22.11 -13.71
N ASN A 182 25.69 -21.50 -14.67
CA ASN A 182 27.16 -21.42 -14.69
C ASN A 182 27.72 -20.17 -14.00
N LYS A 183 26.87 -19.18 -13.71
CA LYS A 183 27.29 -17.92 -13.09
C LYS A 183 27.48 -18.07 -11.60
N ARG A 184 28.52 -17.44 -11.05
CA ARG A 184 28.81 -17.42 -9.61
C ARG A 184 29.05 -16.00 -9.15
N MET A 185 28.41 -15.58 -8.08
CA MET A 185 28.57 -14.26 -7.49
C MET A 185 29.40 -14.36 -6.22
N HIS A 186 30.42 -13.53 -6.11
CA HIS A 186 31.32 -13.52 -4.96
C HIS A 186 31.25 -12.20 -4.19
N GLN A 187 31.22 -12.32 -2.86
CA GLN A 187 31.29 -11.20 -1.94
C GLN A 187 32.09 -11.57 -0.69
N TRP A 188 32.68 -10.56 -0.07
CA TRP A 188 33.26 -10.65 1.26
C TRP A 188 32.31 -10.01 2.27
N ILE A 189 32.05 -10.71 3.37
CA ILE A 189 31.24 -10.19 4.48
C ILE A 189 32.02 -10.26 5.79
N LYS A 190 31.78 -9.30 6.68
CA LYS A 190 32.37 -9.26 8.02
C LYS A 190 31.51 -8.42 8.97
N ALA A 191 31.30 -8.87 10.20
CA ALA A 191 30.64 -8.04 11.22
C ALA A 191 31.41 -6.73 11.49
N ARG A 192 30.69 -5.64 11.80
CA ARG A 192 31.34 -4.39 12.24
C ARG A 192 31.76 -4.54 13.71
N GLY A 193 33.00 -4.19 14.00
CA GLY A 193 33.57 -4.36 15.34
C GLY A 193 33.88 -5.82 15.69
N LYS A 194 34.39 -6.05 16.90
CA LYS A 194 34.68 -7.40 17.41
C LYS A 194 33.54 -7.93 18.25
N ILE A 195 33.19 -9.19 18.06
CA ILE A 195 32.22 -9.89 18.90
C ILE A 195 32.86 -10.17 20.26
N SER A 196 32.13 -9.89 21.34
CA SER A 196 32.63 -9.97 22.69
C SER A 196 33.04 -11.40 23.09
N PRO A 197 34.03 -11.58 24.00
CA PRO A 197 34.35 -12.89 24.55
C PRO A 197 33.15 -13.57 25.24
N GLN A 198 32.22 -12.79 25.79
CA GLN A 198 31.00 -13.28 26.43
C GLN A 198 30.03 -13.90 25.41
N GLY A 199 29.88 -13.30 24.24
CA GLY A 199 29.05 -13.83 23.15
C GLY A 199 29.57 -15.16 22.58
N GLY A 200 30.90 -15.30 22.52
CA GLY A 200 31.58 -16.55 22.15
C GLY A 200 31.12 -17.13 20.81
N SER A 201 31.24 -18.46 20.65
CA SER A 201 30.88 -19.16 19.39
C SER A 201 29.39 -19.00 19.03
N ARG A 202 28.50 -18.90 20.02
CA ARG A 202 27.05 -18.74 19.82
C ARG A 202 26.68 -17.41 19.16
N ALA A 203 27.33 -16.31 19.58
CA ALA A 203 27.14 -15.01 18.94
C ALA A 203 27.68 -15.01 17.51
N HIS A 204 28.80 -15.69 17.25
CA HIS A 204 29.31 -15.86 15.89
C HIS A 204 28.36 -16.65 14.99
N LEU A 205 27.75 -17.74 15.48
CA LEU A 205 26.75 -18.50 14.73
C LEU A 205 25.51 -17.66 14.38
N ALA A 206 24.98 -16.93 15.36
CA ALA A 206 23.84 -16.04 15.13
C ALA A 206 24.20 -14.85 14.22
N ALA A 207 25.41 -14.30 14.33
CA ALA A 207 25.91 -13.27 13.42
C ALA A 207 26.06 -13.80 11.98
N LEU A 208 26.56 -15.03 11.79
CA LEU A 208 26.58 -15.66 10.46
C LEU A 208 25.15 -15.82 9.93
N ALA A 209 24.23 -16.34 10.76
CA ALA A 209 22.84 -16.54 10.36
C ALA A 209 22.12 -15.22 10.01
N PHE A 210 22.53 -14.11 10.62
CA PHE A 210 22.07 -12.77 10.24
C PHE A 210 22.59 -12.39 8.85
N MET A 211 23.89 -12.58 8.63
CA MET A 211 24.55 -12.17 7.39
C MET A 211 24.28 -13.13 6.22
N SER A 212 23.90 -14.39 6.46
CA SER A 212 23.65 -15.38 5.41
C SER A 212 22.45 -15.01 4.55
N ASP A 213 21.44 -14.31 5.07
CA ASP A 213 20.31 -13.78 4.30
C ASP A 213 20.69 -12.52 3.48
N SER A 214 21.98 -12.18 3.41
CA SER A 214 22.46 -11.07 2.60
C SER A 214 22.66 -11.50 1.15
N TYR A 215 22.20 -10.68 0.22
CA TYR A 215 22.47 -10.83 -1.22
C TYR A 215 21.89 -12.11 -1.87
N PHE A 216 21.13 -12.90 -1.11
CA PHE A 216 20.43 -14.10 -1.58
C PHE A 216 19.35 -13.76 -2.61
N LEU A 217 18.52 -12.76 -2.31
CA LEU A 217 17.44 -12.32 -3.21
C LEU A 217 17.96 -11.81 -4.55
N ALA A 218 19.20 -11.34 -4.60
CA ALA A 218 19.83 -10.85 -5.81
C ALA A 218 20.44 -11.98 -6.68
N GLY A 219 20.51 -13.22 -6.18
CA GLY A 219 21.16 -14.34 -6.86
C GLY A 219 20.55 -14.67 -8.22
N ILE A 220 19.22 -14.80 -8.28
CA ILE A 220 18.49 -15.16 -9.51
C ILE A 220 18.48 -14.01 -10.53
N PRO A 221 18.08 -12.78 -10.16
CA PRO A 221 18.00 -11.68 -11.12
C PRO A 221 19.35 -11.44 -11.81
N HIS A 222 20.42 -11.46 -11.03
CA HIS A 222 21.78 -11.27 -11.53
C HIS A 222 22.24 -12.42 -12.43
N ALA A 223 21.92 -13.68 -12.10
CA ALA A 223 22.21 -14.80 -12.99
C ALA A 223 21.47 -14.68 -14.34
N HIS A 224 20.30 -14.05 -14.36
CA HIS A 224 19.53 -13.76 -15.58
C HIS A 224 19.90 -12.42 -16.26
N ASN A 225 20.96 -11.74 -15.82
CA ASN A 225 21.39 -10.42 -16.32
C ASN A 225 20.35 -9.30 -16.15
N ILE A 226 19.57 -9.36 -15.08
CA ILE A 226 18.51 -8.40 -14.76
C ILE A 226 18.98 -7.50 -13.63
N TRP A 227 19.03 -6.19 -13.91
CA TRP A 227 19.63 -5.19 -13.03
C TRP A 227 18.61 -4.13 -12.59
N SER A 228 17.41 -4.19 -13.15
CA SER A 228 16.35 -3.21 -12.94
C SER A 228 15.31 -3.72 -11.95
N PHE A 229 15.27 -3.09 -10.78
CA PHE A 229 14.35 -3.40 -9.70
C PHE A 229 13.37 -2.25 -9.48
N VAL A 230 12.13 -2.56 -9.10
CA VAL A 230 11.18 -1.55 -8.62
C VAL A 230 11.60 -1.06 -7.24
N ASN A 231 11.93 -2.00 -6.36
CA ASN A 231 12.62 -1.75 -5.11
C ASN A 231 13.89 -2.63 -5.10
N PRO A 232 15.10 -2.07 -5.11
CA PRO A 232 16.31 -2.88 -5.06
C PRO A 232 16.35 -3.70 -3.76
N PRO A 233 16.92 -4.91 -3.77
CA PRO A 233 17.20 -5.64 -2.55
C PRO A 233 17.94 -4.75 -1.59
N THR A 234 17.53 -4.74 -0.33
CA THR A 234 18.15 -3.87 0.65
C THR A 234 19.65 -4.07 0.69
N THR A 235 20.11 -5.31 0.56
CA THR A 235 21.51 -5.75 0.53
C THR A 235 22.33 -5.19 -0.63
N GLU A 236 21.70 -4.63 -1.68
CA GLU A 236 22.40 -3.94 -2.78
C GLU A 236 22.64 -2.45 -2.48
N SER A 237 21.89 -1.87 -1.54
CA SER A 237 21.83 -0.42 -1.31
C SER A 237 22.89 0.16 -0.36
N TYR A 238 23.88 -0.62 0.07
CA TYR A 238 24.79 -0.23 1.16
C TYR A 238 26.21 0.12 0.71
N ASP A 239 26.69 1.26 1.22
CA ASP A 239 28.02 1.88 1.13
C ASP A 239 28.89 1.47 -0.06
N SER A 240 28.69 2.16 -1.18
CA SER A 240 29.69 2.25 -2.25
C SER A 240 30.15 3.68 -2.51
N ASN A 241 30.11 4.55 -1.48
CA ASN A 241 30.76 5.86 -1.57
C ASN A 241 32.26 5.81 -1.28
N GLU A 242 32.77 4.70 -0.76
CA GLU A 242 34.21 4.46 -0.65
C GLU A 242 34.62 3.35 -1.62
N GLN A 243 35.42 3.73 -2.60
CA GLN A 243 36.09 2.83 -3.54
C GLN A 243 36.85 1.75 -2.78
N LEU A 244 36.31 0.53 -2.77
CA LEU A 244 37.06 -0.69 -2.46
C LEU A 244 36.83 -1.72 -3.56
N GLU A 245 37.00 -1.29 -4.80
CA GLU A 245 37.14 -2.20 -5.92
C GLU A 245 38.53 -2.84 -5.82
N MET A 246 38.57 -4.09 -5.34
CA MET A 246 39.71 -4.96 -5.59
C MET A 246 39.43 -5.67 -6.91
N PRO A 247 40.05 -5.24 -8.04
CA PRO A 247 39.83 -5.90 -9.31
C PRO A 247 40.36 -7.34 -9.25
N SER A 248 39.45 -8.31 -9.20
CA SER A 248 39.80 -9.68 -9.54
C SER A 248 39.80 -9.79 -11.06
N PRO A 249 40.90 -10.25 -11.70
CA PRO A 249 41.03 -10.26 -13.16
C PRO A 249 40.02 -11.19 -13.86
N ILE A 250 39.39 -12.08 -13.09
CA ILE A 250 38.44 -13.08 -13.61
C ILE A 250 36.96 -12.73 -13.34
N HIS A 251 36.69 -11.72 -12.51
CA HIS A 251 35.32 -11.33 -12.17
C HIS A 251 34.88 -10.12 -13.00
N THR A 252 33.65 -10.18 -13.50
CA THR A 252 33.00 -9.00 -14.07
C THR A 252 32.23 -8.26 -12.97
N LYS A 253 32.31 -6.93 -12.96
CA LYS A 253 31.59 -6.09 -12.02
C LYS A 253 30.08 -6.25 -12.23
N ILE A 254 29.34 -6.44 -11.14
CA ILE A 254 27.88 -6.55 -11.17
C ILE A 254 27.29 -5.16 -11.45
N PRO A 255 26.51 -4.96 -12.53
CA PRO A 255 25.87 -3.68 -12.82
C PRO A 255 24.85 -3.29 -11.75
N ARG A 256 24.95 -2.06 -11.23
CA ARG A 256 24.02 -1.50 -10.23
C ARG A 256 23.48 -0.13 -10.67
N PRO A 257 22.63 -0.10 -11.71
CA PRO A 257 22.15 1.16 -12.31
C PRO A 257 21.38 2.04 -11.31
N HIS A 258 20.71 1.44 -10.32
CA HIS A 258 19.95 2.14 -9.29
C HIS A 258 20.83 2.96 -8.31
N LEU A 259 22.15 2.69 -8.22
CA LEU A 259 23.09 3.46 -7.39
C LEU A 259 23.80 4.59 -8.15
N GLN A 260 23.78 4.58 -9.48
CA GLN A 260 24.65 5.42 -10.33
C GLN A 260 24.07 6.79 -10.70
N GLY A 261 22.99 7.24 -10.03
CA GLY A 261 22.48 8.62 -10.14
C GLY A 261 22.39 9.18 -11.56
N GLY A 262 21.35 8.83 -12.32
CA GLY A 262 20.99 9.54 -13.55
C GLY A 262 21.65 9.08 -14.86
N GLY A 263 22.43 7.99 -14.87
CA GLY A 263 22.87 7.35 -16.10
C GLY A 263 21.72 6.62 -16.82
N SER A 264 21.63 6.75 -18.14
CA SER A 264 20.68 6.02 -18.99
C SER A 264 20.84 4.51 -18.80
N VAL A 265 19.95 3.91 -18.01
CA VAL A 265 19.85 2.46 -17.89
C VAL A 265 19.59 1.91 -19.29
N PRO A 266 20.37 0.94 -19.80
CA PRO A 266 20.00 0.25 -21.03
C PRO A 266 18.57 -0.27 -20.82
N ALA A 267 17.66 0.08 -21.72
CA ALA A 267 16.24 -0.18 -21.58
C ALA A 267 15.99 -1.70 -21.44
N GLN A 268 15.94 -2.20 -20.20
CA GLN A 268 15.54 -3.57 -19.93
C GLN A 268 14.01 -3.63 -20.04
N SER A 269 13.51 -4.51 -20.91
CA SER A 269 12.08 -4.76 -21.12
C SER A 269 11.38 -5.34 -19.89
N HIS A 270 12.15 -5.84 -18.91
CA HIS A 270 11.66 -6.50 -17.71
C HIS A 270 12.25 -5.83 -16.47
N ARG A 271 11.41 -5.64 -15.44
CA ARG A 271 11.83 -5.19 -14.11
C ARG A 271 11.30 -6.17 -13.07
N ILE A 272 12.04 -6.35 -11.99
CA ILE A 272 11.56 -7.17 -10.88
C ILE A 272 10.73 -6.30 -9.96
N GLY A 273 9.45 -6.66 -9.81
CA GLY A 273 8.48 -5.90 -9.03
C GLY A 273 8.52 -6.19 -7.55
N MET A 274 8.57 -7.47 -7.18
CA MET A 274 8.62 -7.93 -5.80
C MET A 274 9.44 -9.21 -5.72
N MET A 275 10.28 -9.31 -4.69
CA MET A 275 10.98 -10.53 -4.29
C MET A 275 10.76 -10.78 -2.81
N VAL A 276 10.49 -12.02 -2.44
CA VAL A 276 10.26 -12.42 -1.05
C VAL A 276 10.92 -13.77 -0.79
N SER A 277 11.62 -13.90 0.33
CA SER A 277 12.14 -15.17 0.83
C SER A 277 11.00 -16.07 1.29
N LEU A 278 10.95 -17.32 0.85
CA LEU A 278 9.96 -18.30 1.30
C LEU A 278 10.51 -19.16 2.44
N ASP A 279 11.74 -19.61 2.30
CA ASP A 279 12.46 -20.38 3.30
C ASP A 279 13.92 -19.90 3.43
N HIS A 280 14.65 -20.43 4.42
CA HIS A 280 16.10 -20.29 4.51
C HIS A 280 16.65 -21.45 5.32
N THR A 281 17.55 -22.22 4.73
CA THR A 281 18.21 -23.36 5.39
C THR A 281 19.69 -23.08 5.52
N ILE A 282 20.26 -23.33 6.70
CA ILE A 282 21.68 -23.19 6.99
C ILE A 282 22.20 -24.52 7.55
N TYR A 283 23.33 -24.98 7.04
CA TYR A 283 24.14 -26.04 7.63
C TYR A 283 25.46 -25.45 8.11
N PHE A 284 25.76 -25.58 9.40
CA PHE A 284 27.00 -25.12 10.01
C PHE A 284 27.98 -26.30 10.10
N HIS A 285 29.07 -26.23 9.32
CA HIS A 285 30.03 -27.33 9.21
C HIS A 285 31.10 -27.29 10.31
N GLN A 286 31.55 -26.07 10.68
CA GLN A 286 32.62 -25.88 11.66
C GLN A 286 32.28 -24.76 12.67
N PRO A 287 31.26 -24.96 13.53
CA PRO A 287 30.72 -23.91 14.41
C PRO A 287 31.77 -23.28 15.34
N LYS A 288 32.73 -24.07 15.83
CA LYS A 288 33.80 -23.60 16.74
C LYS A 288 34.88 -22.78 16.06
N ARG A 289 35.11 -22.96 14.76
CA ARG A 289 36.10 -22.17 13.98
C ARG A 289 35.49 -20.90 13.39
N LEU A 290 34.17 -20.76 13.44
CA LEU A 290 33.49 -19.65 12.84
C LEU A 290 33.76 -18.34 13.60
N ARG A 291 34.33 -17.37 12.88
CA ARG A 291 34.59 -16.01 13.35
C ARG A 291 33.90 -15.01 12.43
N ALA A 292 32.68 -14.62 12.78
CA ALA A 292 31.88 -13.65 12.01
C ALA A 292 32.46 -12.22 12.00
N ASP A 293 33.40 -11.91 12.91
CA ASP A 293 34.16 -10.66 12.97
C ASP A 293 35.45 -10.70 12.13
N GLU A 294 35.70 -11.78 11.39
CA GLU A 294 36.72 -11.90 10.36
C GLU A 294 36.08 -11.94 8.97
N TRP A 295 36.86 -11.69 7.92
CA TRP A 295 36.38 -11.73 6.55
C TRP A 295 35.97 -13.14 6.13
N LEU A 296 34.72 -13.29 5.70
CA LEU A 296 34.14 -14.52 5.18
C LEU A 296 33.83 -14.34 3.69
N LEU A 297 34.27 -15.28 2.86
CA LEU A 297 33.92 -15.29 1.44
C LEU A 297 32.58 -16.00 1.26
N THR A 298 31.66 -15.37 0.56
CA THR A 298 30.39 -15.97 0.15
C THR A 298 30.36 -16.16 -1.37
N GLU A 299 30.04 -17.37 -1.81
CA GLU A 299 29.64 -17.66 -3.20
C GLU A 299 28.13 -17.86 -3.23
N VAL A 300 27.45 -17.19 -4.15
CA VAL A 300 26.03 -17.34 -4.43
C VAL A 300 25.85 -17.86 -5.86
N LYS A 301 25.02 -18.89 -6.02
CA LYS A 301 24.62 -19.46 -7.31
C LYS A 301 23.13 -19.82 -7.33
N THR A 302 22.56 -19.95 -8.51
CA THR A 302 21.22 -20.50 -8.73
C THR A 302 21.33 -21.75 -9.60
N ASP A 303 20.59 -22.79 -9.24
CA ASP A 303 20.52 -24.04 -10.00
C ASP A 303 19.16 -24.20 -10.70
N TRP A 304 18.14 -23.44 -10.29
CA TRP A 304 16.78 -23.53 -10.84
C TRP A 304 15.96 -22.25 -10.59
N ALA A 305 15.19 -21.82 -11.59
CA ALA A 305 14.17 -20.79 -11.47
C ALA A 305 13.06 -21.02 -12.50
N ASP A 306 11.80 -21.07 -12.05
CA ASP A 306 10.61 -21.22 -12.90
C ASP A 306 9.33 -20.85 -12.14
N ASN A 307 8.23 -20.57 -12.85
CA ASN A 307 6.90 -20.30 -12.29
C ASN A 307 6.87 -19.25 -11.16
N GLY A 308 7.69 -18.20 -11.29
CA GLY A 308 7.79 -17.12 -10.30
C GLY A 308 8.47 -17.52 -9.00
N ARG A 309 9.24 -18.61 -9.01
CA ARG A 309 10.12 -19.03 -7.91
C ARG A 309 11.51 -19.37 -8.41
N GLY A 310 12.44 -19.49 -7.49
CA GLY A 310 13.70 -20.16 -7.76
C GLY A 310 14.53 -20.41 -6.52
N VAL A 311 15.57 -21.20 -6.69
CA VAL A 311 16.41 -21.71 -5.60
C VAL A 311 17.81 -21.15 -5.74
N VAL A 312 18.24 -20.49 -4.67
CA VAL A 312 19.59 -19.95 -4.52
C VAL A 312 20.35 -20.81 -3.51
N LEU A 313 21.62 -21.04 -3.81
CA LEU A 313 22.56 -21.76 -2.98
C LEU A 313 23.71 -20.82 -2.63
N GLN A 314 24.14 -20.86 -1.38
CA GLN A 314 25.30 -20.11 -0.90
C GLN A 314 26.28 -21.03 -0.18
N LYS A 315 27.57 -20.80 -0.39
CA LYS A 315 28.65 -21.38 0.41
C LYS A 315 29.44 -20.26 1.04
N ILE A 316 29.85 -20.48 2.29
CA ILE A 316 30.57 -19.49 3.08
C ILE A 316 31.88 -20.11 3.57
N TRP A 317 33.01 -19.48 3.22
CA TRP A 317 34.34 -19.91 3.63
C TRP A 317 35.01 -18.89 4.55
N ALA A 318 35.86 -19.39 5.44
CA ALA A 318 36.82 -18.58 6.18
C ALA A 318 37.93 -18.07 5.25
N ARG A 319 38.72 -17.11 5.75
CA ARG A 319 39.90 -16.58 5.08
C ARG A 319 40.92 -17.66 4.68
N ASP A 320 41.07 -18.72 5.48
CA ASP A 320 41.99 -19.83 5.22
C ASP A 320 41.46 -20.84 4.19
N GLY A 321 40.26 -20.61 3.64
CA GLY A 321 39.61 -21.50 2.67
C GLY A 321 38.79 -22.63 3.30
N THR A 322 38.65 -22.67 4.63
CA THR A 322 37.78 -23.62 5.33
C THR A 322 36.31 -23.34 5.02
N LEU A 323 35.55 -24.33 4.56
CA LEU A 323 34.10 -24.22 4.39
C LEU A 323 33.40 -24.19 5.75
N LEU A 324 32.76 -23.07 6.09
CA LEU A 324 32.12 -22.83 7.38
C LEU A 324 30.63 -23.17 7.37
N ALA A 325 29.93 -22.79 6.31
CA ALA A 325 28.49 -23.01 6.18
C ALA A 325 28.04 -23.17 4.72
N SER A 326 26.93 -23.87 4.55
CA SER A 326 26.18 -23.94 3.28
C SER A 326 24.74 -23.52 3.54
N CYS A 327 24.18 -22.68 2.67
CA CYS A 327 22.83 -22.19 2.79
C CYS A 327 22.03 -22.44 1.51
N THR A 328 20.73 -22.64 1.65
CA THR A 328 19.77 -22.78 0.54
C THR A 328 18.53 -21.96 0.85
N GLN A 329 17.97 -21.29 -0.16
CA GLN A 329 16.75 -20.51 -0.01
C GLN A 329 15.97 -20.48 -1.33
N GLU A 330 14.70 -20.79 -1.21
CA GLU A 330 13.69 -20.55 -2.22
C GLU A 330 13.11 -19.14 -2.03
N LEU A 331 12.93 -18.46 -3.15
CA LEU A 331 12.35 -17.13 -3.19
C LEU A 331 11.25 -17.10 -4.24
N THR A 332 10.31 -16.17 -4.09
CA THR A 332 9.34 -15.83 -5.13
C THR A 332 9.70 -14.51 -5.78
N GLU A 333 9.58 -14.44 -7.10
CA GLU A 333 9.78 -13.23 -7.89
C GLU A 333 8.52 -12.96 -8.71
N ASN A 334 7.98 -11.75 -8.57
CA ASN A 334 6.94 -11.28 -9.45
C ASN A 334 7.55 -10.38 -10.52
N TRP A 335 7.58 -10.89 -11.75
CA TRP A 335 8.00 -10.16 -12.92
C TRP A 335 7.01 -9.03 -13.20
N GLN A 336 7.48 -7.80 -13.07
CA GLN A 336 6.78 -6.68 -13.68
C GLN A 336 7.36 -6.49 -15.07
N PHE A 337 6.64 -7.02 -16.05
CA PHE A 337 6.85 -6.59 -17.42
C PHE A 337 6.78 -5.07 -17.43
N ASN A 338 7.81 -4.45 -18.00
CA ASN A 338 7.74 -3.05 -18.30
C ASN A 338 6.68 -2.93 -19.39
N LYS A 339 5.41 -2.82 -18.99
CA LYS A 339 4.25 -2.60 -19.86
C LYS A 339 4.37 -1.28 -20.65
N SER A 340 5.49 -0.57 -20.48
CA SER A 340 5.86 0.68 -21.10
C SER A 340 6.75 0.55 -22.35
N ILE A 341 7.24 -0.64 -22.75
CA ILE A 341 8.18 -0.71 -23.91
C ILE A 341 7.83 -1.77 -24.98
N SER A 342 7.02 -2.80 -24.71
CA SER A 342 6.62 -3.75 -25.76
C SER A 342 5.38 -3.34 -26.56
N ASP A 343 4.58 -2.42 -26.04
CA ASP A 343 3.63 -1.66 -26.85
C ASP A 343 4.24 -0.28 -27.08
N GLY A 344 4.45 0.09 -28.35
CA GLY A 344 4.75 1.46 -28.77
C GLY A 344 3.61 2.46 -28.46
N ARG A 345 2.88 2.25 -27.37
CA ARG A 345 1.93 3.17 -26.79
C ARG A 345 2.65 3.86 -25.66
N VAL A 346 3.26 4.98 -26.01
CA VAL A 346 3.19 6.19 -25.17
C VAL A 346 1.91 6.08 -24.34
N VAL A 347 2.00 6.03 -23.02
CA VAL A 347 0.87 6.50 -22.19
C VAL A 347 0.75 7.94 -22.61
N ASN A 348 -0.04 8.16 -23.65
CA ASN A 348 -0.20 9.43 -24.29
C ASN A 348 -0.52 10.38 -23.15
N SER A 349 0.36 11.35 -22.96
CA SER A 349 0.19 12.55 -22.16
C SER A 349 -0.93 13.43 -22.74
N SER A 350 -1.94 12.81 -23.35
CA SER A 350 -3.04 13.35 -24.12
C SER A 350 -4.33 13.02 -23.38
N GLY A 351 -4.49 13.63 -22.21
CA GLY A 351 -5.78 13.91 -21.59
C GLY A 351 -6.16 13.06 -20.39
N ALA A 352 -6.70 13.75 -19.38
CA ALA A 352 -7.34 13.20 -18.19
C ALA A 352 -8.66 12.45 -18.55
N PHE A 353 -8.58 11.51 -19.49
CA PHE A 353 -9.68 10.67 -19.94
C PHE A 353 -9.55 9.30 -19.25
N GLY A 354 -10.63 8.77 -18.66
CA GLY A 354 -10.57 7.48 -17.95
C GLY A 354 -11.24 7.44 -16.57
N GLY A 355 -11.83 8.54 -16.11
CA GLY A 355 -12.53 8.60 -14.83
C GLY A 355 -11.60 8.57 -13.61
N PRO A 356 -12.16 8.49 -12.39
CA PRO A 356 -11.40 8.62 -11.15
C PRO A 356 -10.20 7.65 -11.01
N PRO A 357 -10.30 6.34 -11.34
CA PRO A 357 -9.18 5.39 -11.24
C PRO A 357 -7.93 5.82 -12.01
N VAL A 358 -8.12 6.31 -13.23
CA VAL A 358 -7.02 6.78 -14.09
C VAL A 358 -6.42 8.06 -13.54
N HIS A 359 -7.25 8.99 -13.04
CA HIS A 359 -6.74 10.19 -12.39
C HIS A 359 -5.86 9.86 -11.19
N PHE A 360 -6.27 8.91 -10.32
CA PHE A 360 -5.44 8.51 -9.19
C PHE A 360 -4.10 7.90 -9.63
N GLN A 361 -4.08 7.11 -10.69
CA GLN A 361 -2.82 6.59 -11.22
C GLN A 361 -1.93 7.68 -11.79
N ILE A 362 -2.49 8.64 -12.54
CA ILE A 362 -1.75 9.78 -13.09
C ILE A 362 -1.17 10.65 -11.96
N LEU A 363 -1.97 10.95 -10.94
CA LEU A 363 -1.55 11.77 -9.80
C LEU A 363 -0.47 11.05 -8.98
N HIS A 364 -0.59 9.74 -8.77
CA HIS A 364 0.40 8.93 -8.09
C HIS A 364 1.72 8.86 -8.88
N ALA A 365 1.66 8.46 -10.15
CA ALA A 365 2.83 8.39 -11.03
C ALA A 365 3.58 9.73 -11.12
N ARG A 366 2.85 10.85 -11.15
CA ARG A 366 3.44 12.17 -11.33
C ARG A 366 3.95 12.79 -10.03
N PHE A 367 3.19 12.71 -8.93
CA PHE A 367 3.51 13.43 -7.70
C PHE A 367 4.18 12.57 -6.63
N VAL A 368 4.14 11.24 -6.77
CA VAL A 368 4.79 10.27 -5.85
C VAL A 368 5.97 9.58 -6.53
N GLU A 369 5.78 9.02 -7.72
CA GLU A 369 6.85 8.28 -8.41
C GLU A 369 7.85 9.19 -9.13
N GLY A 370 7.45 10.42 -9.50
CA GLY A 370 8.30 11.39 -10.21
C GLY A 370 8.43 11.10 -11.71
N GLN A 371 7.45 10.42 -12.31
CA GLN A 371 7.48 10.11 -13.75
C GLN A 371 7.52 11.38 -14.61
N GLY A 372 8.33 11.37 -15.66
CA GLY A 372 8.49 12.49 -16.60
C GLY A 372 9.54 13.54 -16.19
N GLY A 373 10.47 13.19 -15.30
CA GLY A 373 11.60 14.07 -14.92
C GLY A 373 11.22 15.23 -13.99
N LYS A 374 10.14 15.08 -13.21
CA LYS A 374 9.63 16.13 -12.30
C LYS A 374 9.83 15.76 -10.84
N GLU A 375 10.01 16.77 -9.99
CA GLU A 375 10.18 16.59 -8.54
C GLU A 375 8.99 15.89 -7.88
N LYS A 376 9.29 15.04 -6.90
CA LYS A 376 8.30 14.36 -6.07
C LYS A 376 7.72 15.35 -5.07
N TRP A 377 6.40 15.50 -5.04
CA TRP A 377 5.72 16.46 -4.16
C TRP A 377 5.39 15.85 -2.80
N VAL A 378 5.05 14.55 -2.77
CA VAL A 378 4.63 13.83 -1.55
C VAL A 378 5.16 12.40 -1.55
N ASP A 379 5.35 11.83 -0.37
CA ASP A 379 5.69 10.42 -0.19
C ASP A 379 4.47 9.50 -0.30
N GLU A 380 4.72 8.20 -0.46
CA GLU A 380 3.67 7.18 -0.61
C GLU A 380 2.67 7.23 0.55
N GLN A 381 3.16 7.42 1.77
CA GLN A 381 2.31 7.47 2.94
C GLN A 381 1.35 8.66 2.90
N THR A 382 1.85 9.89 2.66
CA THR A 382 1.00 11.08 2.58
C THR A 382 -0.01 10.97 1.44
N TYR A 383 0.39 10.40 0.30
CA TYR A 383 -0.52 10.15 -0.81
C TYR A 383 -1.66 9.20 -0.43
N GLN A 384 -1.36 8.06 0.19
CA GLN A 384 -2.38 7.10 0.64
C GLN A 384 -3.31 7.71 1.70
N GLU A 385 -2.78 8.57 2.58
CA GLU A 385 -3.59 9.29 3.57
C GLU A 385 -4.56 10.27 2.92
N LEU A 386 -4.08 11.10 1.99
CA LEU A 386 -4.93 12.02 1.24
C LEU A 386 -5.95 11.27 0.37
N PHE A 387 -5.53 10.17 -0.25
CA PHE A 387 -6.40 9.31 -1.03
C PHE A 387 -7.54 8.75 -0.17
N ALA A 388 -7.25 8.24 1.03
CA ALA A 388 -8.25 7.74 1.96
C ALA A 388 -9.26 8.83 2.39
N ILE A 389 -8.78 10.04 2.69
CA ILE A 389 -9.64 11.20 3.02
C ILE A 389 -10.56 11.54 1.84
N CYS A 390 -9.99 11.65 0.63
CA CYS A 390 -10.74 12.08 -0.54
C CYS A 390 -11.81 11.06 -0.98
N GLN A 391 -11.58 9.77 -0.72
CA GLN A 391 -12.55 8.69 -0.95
C GLN A 391 -13.60 8.62 0.16
N GLY A 392 -13.21 8.87 1.41
CA GLY A 392 -14.11 8.82 2.57
C GLY A 392 -15.06 10.00 2.69
N LEU A 393 -14.92 11.03 1.84
CA LEU A 393 -15.72 12.26 1.89
C LEU A 393 -16.52 12.48 0.62
N PRO A 394 -17.65 13.22 0.70
CA PRO A 394 -18.44 13.59 -0.47
C PRO A 394 -17.68 14.51 -1.43
N GLY A 395 -18.12 14.55 -2.68
CA GLY A 395 -17.56 15.31 -3.79
C GLY A 395 -16.58 14.52 -4.67
N PRO A 396 -16.04 15.16 -5.72
CA PRO A 396 -15.22 14.50 -6.74
C PRO A 396 -13.85 14.09 -6.18
N ALA A 397 -13.67 12.80 -5.91
CA ALA A 397 -12.50 12.25 -5.22
C ALA A 397 -11.15 12.61 -5.88
N SER A 398 -11.03 12.51 -7.21
CA SER A 398 -9.80 12.87 -7.93
C SER A 398 -9.48 14.36 -7.86
N THR A 399 -10.50 15.22 -7.95
CA THR A 399 -10.32 16.68 -7.90
C THR A 399 -9.95 17.13 -6.49
N LYS A 400 -10.58 16.57 -5.46
CA LYS A 400 -10.19 16.82 -4.06
C LYS A 400 -8.76 16.39 -3.80
N LEU A 401 -8.35 15.21 -4.30
CA LEU A 401 -6.99 14.73 -4.13
C LEU A 401 -5.97 15.66 -4.77
N LEU A 402 -6.19 16.07 -6.03
CA LEU A 402 -5.32 17.03 -6.72
C LEU A 402 -5.25 18.37 -5.96
N PHE A 403 -6.38 18.88 -5.47
CA PHE A 403 -6.43 20.10 -4.67
C PHE A 403 -5.61 19.97 -3.38
N CYS A 404 -5.80 18.87 -2.64
CA CYS A 404 -5.06 18.64 -1.40
C CYS A 404 -3.55 18.46 -1.63
N LEU A 405 -3.15 17.80 -2.72
CA LEU A 405 -1.74 17.67 -3.11
C LEU A 405 -1.11 19.04 -3.39
N ALA A 406 -1.79 19.88 -4.18
CA ALA A 406 -1.33 21.23 -4.47
C ALA A 406 -1.32 22.13 -3.21
N LEU A 407 -2.31 21.95 -2.32
CA LEU A 407 -2.39 22.66 -1.05
C LEU A 407 -1.22 22.32 -0.13
N LEU A 408 -0.79 21.05 -0.08
CA LEU A 408 0.36 20.63 0.70
C LEU A 408 1.68 21.14 0.12
N HIS A 409 1.81 21.14 -1.21
CA HIS A 409 3.06 21.49 -1.87
C HIS A 409 3.29 23.01 -1.93
N ALA A 410 2.25 23.81 -2.21
CA ALA A 410 2.40 25.23 -2.52
C ALA A 410 1.38 26.15 -1.81
N GLY A 411 0.54 25.62 -0.93
CA GLY A 411 -0.45 26.40 -0.18
C GLY A 411 -1.75 26.68 -0.94
N PHE A 412 -2.62 27.51 -0.35
CA PHE A 412 -4.02 27.61 -0.77
C PHE A 412 -4.23 28.31 -2.12
N ILE A 413 -3.51 29.40 -2.40
CA ILE A 413 -3.66 30.15 -3.66
C ILE A 413 -3.24 29.28 -4.87
N PRO A 414 -2.09 28.60 -4.85
CA PRO A 414 -1.72 27.67 -5.92
C PRO A 414 -2.70 26.48 -6.04
N ALA A 415 -3.23 25.97 -4.93
CA ALA A 415 -4.25 24.91 -4.98
C ALA A 415 -5.52 25.34 -5.72
N LEU A 416 -5.96 26.58 -5.52
CA LEU A 416 -7.10 27.16 -6.23
C LEU A 416 -6.80 27.30 -7.74
N LEU A 417 -5.60 27.79 -8.09
CA LEU A 417 -5.19 27.89 -9.50
C LEU A 417 -5.11 26.52 -10.18
N VAL A 418 -4.57 25.51 -9.50
CA VAL A 418 -4.52 24.14 -10.01
C VAL A 418 -5.93 23.58 -10.22
N PHE A 419 -6.86 23.83 -9.29
CA PHE A 419 -8.26 23.44 -9.47
C PHE A 419 -8.91 24.11 -10.67
N LEU A 420 -8.69 25.42 -10.86
CA LEU A 420 -9.21 26.14 -12.02
C LEU A 420 -8.60 25.57 -13.30
N LEU A 421 -7.29 25.38 -13.40
CA LEU A 421 -6.65 24.80 -14.58
C LEU A 421 -7.13 23.37 -14.87
N TRP A 422 -7.43 22.60 -13.83
CA TRP A 422 -7.95 21.23 -13.94
C TRP A 422 -9.41 21.18 -14.40
N SER A 423 -10.27 22.06 -13.90
CA SER A 423 -11.72 22.00 -14.11
C SER A 423 -12.19 22.88 -15.28
N LEU A 424 -11.53 24.02 -15.51
CA LEU A 424 -12.01 25.07 -16.41
C LEU A 424 -12.08 24.65 -17.89
N PRO A 425 -11.13 23.89 -18.48
CA PRO A 425 -11.24 23.46 -19.87
C PRO A 425 -12.50 22.62 -20.13
N GLY A 426 -12.78 21.66 -19.25
CA GLY A 426 -14.00 20.86 -19.31
C GLY A 426 -15.26 21.69 -19.04
N ALA A 427 -15.22 22.64 -18.10
CA ALA A 427 -16.32 23.54 -17.82
C ALA A 427 -16.67 24.45 -19.02
N ILE A 428 -15.66 25.03 -19.68
CA ILE A 428 -15.84 25.84 -20.89
C ILE A 428 -16.45 24.98 -22.00
N GLY A 429 -15.93 23.78 -22.20
CA GLY A 429 -16.45 22.84 -23.17
C GLY A 429 -17.93 22.47 -22.94
N MET A 430 -18.29 22.17 -21.71
CA MET A 430 -19.68 21.87 -21.32
C MET A 430 -20.58 23.09 -21.41
N TYR A 431 -20.08 24.29 -21.11
CA TYR A 431 -20.83 25.52 -21.31
C TYR A 431 -21.07 25.80 -22.80
N ALA A 432 -20.06 25.63 -23.66
CA ALA A 432 -20.20 25.75 -25.10
C ALA A 432 -21.20 24.72 -25.66
N LEU A 433 -21.16 23.49 -25.18
CA LEU A 433 -22.16 22.46 -25.51
C LEU A 433 -23.56 22.91 -25.11
N SER A 434 -23.73 23.51 -23.93
CA SER A 434 -25.04 24.00 -23.49
C SER A 434 -25.59 25.04 -24.47
N LEU A 435 -24.77 25.98 -24.96
CA LEU A 435 -25.20 26.96 -25.95
C LEU A 435 -25.59 26.30 -27.29
N GLY A 436 -24.90 25.23 -27.69
CA GLY A 436 -25.26 24.46 -28.87
C GLY A 436 -26.62 23.76 -28.73
N VAL A 437 -26.84 23.09 -27.61
CA VAL A 437 -28.10 22.36 -27.32
C VAL A 437 -29.29 23.32 -27.21
N GLN A 438 -29.08 24.53 -26.66
CA GLN A 438 -30.13 25.56 -26.56
C GLN A 438 -30.66 26.02 -27.93
N ASN A 439 -29.85 25.89 -28.99
CA ASN A 439 -30.20 26.28 -30.34
C ASN A 439 -30.75 25.12 -31.20
N MET A 440 -30.86 23.90 -30.64
CA MET A 440 -31.42 22.74 -31.35
C MET A 440 -32.94 22.68 -31.19
N SER A 441 -33.66 22.37 -32.28
CA SER A 441 -35.11 22.16 -32.27
C SER A 441 -35.53 21.01 -31.34
N GLU A 442 -36.74 21.07 -30.78
CA GLU A 442 -37.26 20.01 -29.89
C GLU A 442 -37.36 18.65 -30.58
N THR A 443 -37.61 18.64 -31.89
CA THR A 443 -37.57 17.44 -32.74
C THR A 443 -36.22 17.30 -33.44
N LEU A 444 -35.57 16.16 -33.24
CA LEU A 444 -34.33 15.80 -33.91
C LEU A 444 -34.61 14.91 -35.13
N PRO A 445 -33.75 14.93 -36.17
CA PRO A 445 -33.83 13.97 -37.26
C PRO A 445 -33.76 12.52 -36.76
N LYS A 446 -34.51 11.60 -37.38
CA LYS A 446 -34.59 10.18 -36.96
C LYS A 446 -33.21 9.51 -36.70
N PRO A 447 -32.16 9.71 -37.53
CA PRO A 447 -30.84 9.11 -37.28
C PRO A 447 -30.19 9.55 -35.96
N VAL A 448 -30.52 10.77 -35.50
CA VAL A 448 -29.92 11.33 -34.28
C VAL A 448 -30.41 10.60 -33.03
N TYR A 449 -31.66 10.14 -33.00
CA TYR A 449 -32.17 9.34 -31.88
C TYR A 449 -31.42 8.01 -31.73
N SER A 450 -31.11 7.33 -32.84
CA SER A 450 -30.34 6.08 -32.83
C SER A 450 -28.87 6.32 -32.45
N LEU A 451 -28.27 7.41 -32.93
CA LEU A 451 -26.92 7.83 -32.54
C LEU A 451 -26.85 8.11 -31.02
N LEU A 452 -27.81 8.86 -30.48
CA LEU A 452 -27.87 9.18 -29.05
C LEU A 452 -28.14 7.94 -28.20
N SER A 453 -29.00 7.03 -28.68
CA SER A 453 -29.25 5.75 -28.00
C SER A 453 -27.99 4.88 -27.94
N GLY A 454 -27.21 4.85 -29.03
CA GLY A 454 -25.90 4.19 -29.06
C GLY A 454 -24.88 4.82 -28.09
N LEU A 455 -24.82 6.15 -28.03
CA LEU A 455 -23.98 6.88 -27.08
C LEU A 455 -24.38 6.60 -25.61
N ASN A 456 -25.67 6.59 -25.30
CA ASN A 456 -26.18 6.30 -23.98
C ASN A 456 -25.90 4.85 -23.58
N ALA A 457 -26.11 3.89 -24.49
CA ALA A 457 -25.80 2.48 -24.27
C ALA A 457 -24.31 2.27 -23.93
N SER A 458 -23.41 2.88 -24.70
CA SER A 458 -21.97 2.87 -24.41
C SER A 458 -21.64 3.54 -23.08
N THR A 459 -22.29 4.66 -22.75
CA THR A 459 -22.12 5.34 -21.47
C THR A 459 -22.49 4.43 -20.30
N VAL A 460 -23.60 3.68 -20.40
CA VAL A 460 -24.00 2.71 -19.38
C VAL A 460 -22.97 1.60 -19.23
N GLY A 461 -22.38 1.11 -20.33
CA GLY A 461 -21.27 0.13 -20.30
C GLY A 461 -20.03 0.65 -19.56
N ILE A 462 -19.62 1.90 -19.81
CA ILE A 462 -18.48 2.53 -19.10
C ILE A 462 -18.78 2.76 -17.62
N VAL A 463 -20.00 3.21 -17.30
CA VAL A 463 -20.43 3.42 -15.90
C VAL A 463 -20.51 2.09 -15.14
N ALA A 464 -20.97 1.02 -15.79
CA ALA A 464 -20.95 -0.33 -15.23
C ALA A 464 -19.51 -0.82 -14.95
N LEU A 465 -18.58 -0.58 -15.87
CA LEU A 465 -17.16 -0.90 -15.67
C LEU A 465 -16.58 -0.14 -14.47
N ALA A 466 -16.86 1.16 -14.36
CA ALA A 466 -16.42 1.95 -13.23
C ALA A 466 -17.00 1.44 -11.89
N ALA A 467 -18.27 1.00 -11.87
CA ALA A 467 -18.89 0.40 -10.69
C ALA A 467 -18.15 -0.87 -10.23
N VAL A 468 -17.83 -1.77 -11.17
CA VAL A 468 -17.08 -3.01 -10.89
C VAL A 468 -15.68 -2.69 -10.37
N GLN A 469 -14.94 -1.79 -11.02
CA GLN A 469 -13.59 -1.41 -10.59
C GLN A 469 -13.57 -0.75 -9.21
N LEU A 470 -14.59 0.04 -8.88
CA LEU A 470 -14.73 0.63 -7.54
C LEU A 470 -15.09 -0.44 -6.51
N ALA A 471 -15.96 -1.39 -6.85
CA ALA A 471 -16.34 -2.50 -5.98
C ALA A 471 -15.14 -3.39 -5.64
N GLU A 472 -14.33 -3.79 -6.62
CA GLU A 472 -13.12 -4.58 -6.39
C GLU A 472 -12.14 -3.88 -5.45
N LYS A 473 -12.02 -2.55 -5.53
CA LYS A 473 -11.15 -1.76 -4.66
C LYS A 473 -11.74 -1.51 -3.26
N ALA A 474 -13.06 -1.44 -3.14
CA ALA A 474 -13.75 -1.19 -1.88
C ALA A 474 -13.93 -2.48 -1.05
N ILE A 475 -14.07 -3.64 -1.70
CA ILE A 475 -14.25 -4.93 -1.03
C ILE A 475 -12.90 -5.43 -0.49
N ARG A 476 -12.66 -5.17 0.80
CA ARG A 476 -11.47 -5.69 1.51
C ARG A 476 -11.75 -6.93 2.37
N ASP A 477 -13.01 -7.12 2.76
CA ASP A 477 -13.44 -8.15 3.70
C ASP A 477 -14.88 -8.60 3.42
N LYS A 478 -15.36 -9.63 4.14
CA LYS A 478 -16.70 -10.18 3.95
C LYS A 478 -17.82 -9.18 4.28
N LEU A 479 -17.65 -8.33 5.28
CA LEU A 479 -18.65 -7.31 5.63
C LEU A 479 -18.71 -6.23 4.56
N SER A 480 -17.56 -5.73 4.09
CA SER A 480 -17.52 -4.77 2.98
C SER A 480 -18.23 -5.32 1.72
N ARG A 481 -18.08 -6.63 1.44
CA ARG A 481 -18.82 -7.30 0.36
C ARG A 481 -20.34 -7.30 0.60
N ILE A 482 -20.79 -7.62 1.81
CA ILE A 482 -22.21 -7.57 2.18
C ILE A 482 -22.76 -6.15 2.04
N LEU A 483 -22.02 -5.13 2.48
CA LEU A 483 -22.43 -3.74 2.39
C LEU A 483 -22.55 -3.23 0.94
N VAL A 484 -21.64 -3.63 0.05
CA VAL A 484 -21.74 -3.31 -1.39
C VAL A 484 -23.00 -3.93 -1.98
N ILE A 485 -23.25 -5.22 -1.73
CA ILE A 485 -24.44 -5.94 -2.23
C ILE A 485 -25.72 -5.33 -1.66
N PHE A 486 -25.76 -5.13 -0.34
CA PHE A 486 -26.90 -4.53 0.35
C PHE A 486 -27.16 -3.12 -0.14
N GLY A 487 -26.14 -2.27 -0.27
CA GLY A 487 -26.26 -0.93 -0.80
C GLY A 487 -26.85 -0.92 -2.22
N ALA A 488 -26.39 -1.81 -3.09
CA ALA A 488 -26.93 -1.98 -4.44
C ALA A 488 -28.41 -2.41 -4.41
N CYS A 489 -28.75 -3.48 -3.70
CA CYS A 489 -30.13 -3.99 -3.61
C CYS A 489 -31.08 -2.97 -2.96
N ALA A 490 -30.68 -2.40 -1.83
CA ALA A 490 -31.46 -1.41 -1.10
C ALA A 490 -31.72 -0.18 -1.97
N GLY A 491 -30.71 0.32 -2.68
CA GLY A 491 -30.85 1.46 -3.59
C GLY A 491 -31.78 1.19 -4.77
N LEU A 492 -31.87 -0.07 -5.24
CA LEU A 492 -32.81 -0.47 -6.29
C LEU A 492 -34.26 -0.51 -5.78
N CYS A 493 -34.47 -0.91 -4.52
CA CYS A 493 -35.81 -1.07 -3.95
C CYS A 493 -36.48 0.26 -3.54
N TYR A 494 -35.71 1.33 -3.28
CA TYR A 494 -36.27 2.58 -2.78
C TYR A 494 -35.71 3.81 -3.48
N ASN A 495 -36.61 4.67 -3.96
CA ASN A 495 -36.26 5.76 -4.85
C ASN A 495 -36.04 7.12 -4.17
N ALA A 496 -36.31 7.26 -2.87
CA ALA A 496 -36.20 8.56 -2.21
C ALA A 496 -34.75 9.00 -2.02
N LEU A 497 -34.47 10.28 -2.26
CA LEU A 497 -33.09 10.80 -2.28
C LEU A 497 -32.44 10.89 -0.89
N TRP A 498 -33.24 11.08 0.17
CA TRP A 498 -32.75 11.07 1.56
C TRP A 498 -32.27 9.69 2.02
N TYR A 499 -32.70 8.64 1.32
CA TYR A 499 -32.40 7.26 1.68
C TYR A 499 -30.93 6.91 1.46
N PHE A 500 -30.27 7.48 0.44
CA PHE A 500 -28.88 7.17 0.11
C PHE A 500 -27.88 7.61 1.19
N PRO A 501 -27.89 8.87 1.69
CA PRO A 501 -27.06 9.25 2.84
C PRO A 501 -27.33 8.41 4.09
N VAL A 502 -28.58 8.07 4.35
CA VAL A 502 -28.97 7.28 5.53
C VAL A 502 -28.38 5.88 5.43
N LEU A 503 -28.50 5.21 4.29
CA LEU A 503 -27.88 3.91 4.04
C LEU A 503 -26.36 3.96 4.24
N MET A 504 -25.70 4.99 3.72
CA MET A 504 -24.25 5.16 3.85
C MET A 504 -23.80 5.32 5.30
N ILE A 505 -24.48 6.19 6.06
CA ILE A 505 -24.21 6.40 7.48
C ILE A 505 -24.49 5.11 8.27
N ALA A 506 -25.60 4.42 7.97
CA ALA A 506 -25.93 3.14 8.60
C ALA A 506 -24.87 2.07 8.33
N GLY A 507 -24.37 1.96 7.09
CA GLY A 507 -23.26 1.06 6.73
C GLY A 507 -21.95 1.39 7.45
N GLY A 508 -21.66 2.68 7.63
CA GLY A 508 -20.56 3.17 8.45
C GLY A 508 -20.67 2.74 9.92
N PHE A 509 -21.83 2.97 10.54
CA PHE A 509 -22.07 2.54 11.93
C PHE A 509 -22.04 1.02 12.06
N LEU A 510 -22.67 0.28 11.15
CA LEU A 510 -22.69 -1.19 11.16
C LEU A 510 -21.26 -1.75 11.10
N THR A 511 -20.39 -1.14 10.31
CA THR A 511 -18.97 -1.52 10.21
C THR A 511 -18.21 -1.23 11.50
N SER A 512 -18.43 -0.07 12.10
CA SER A 512 -17.81 0.32 13.38
C SER A 512 -18.27 -0.58 14.54
N LEU A 513 -19.56 -0.94 14.57
CA LEU A 513 -20.15 -1.86 15.55
C LEU A 513 -19.68 -3.30 15.36
N TRP A 514 -19.58 -3.76 14.10
CA TRP A 514 -19.12 -5.09 13.78
C TRP A 514 -17.66 -5.29 14.18
N ASP A 515 -16.76 -4.40 13.75
CA ASP A 515 -15.33 -4.49 14.06
C ASP A 515 -15.02 -4.19 15.54
N GLY A 516 -15.82 -3.33 16.18
CA GLY A 516 -15.59 -2.88 17.55
C GLY A 516 -16.17 -3.79 18.64
N TRP A 517 -17.34 -4.40 18.40
CA TRP A 517 -18.09 -5.11 19.45
C TRP A 517 -18.48 -6.54 19.04
N LEU A 518 -19.10 -6.70 17.87
CA LEU A 518 -19.71 -7.97 17.49
C LEU A 518 -18.68 -9.04 17.09
N TYR A 519 -17.58 -8.65 16.44
CA TYR A 519 -16.49 -9.57 16.10
C TYR A 519 -15.88 -10.24 17.34
N HIS A 520 -15.67 -9.47 18.41
CA HIS A 520 -15.17 -10.00 19.68
C HIS A 520 -16.18 -10.91 20.39
N GLN A 521 -17.48 -10.61 20.32
CA GLN A 521 -18.54 -11.45 20.88
C GLN A 521 -18.70 -12.77 20.11
N ILE A 522 -18.69 -12.73 18.78
CA ILE A 522 -18.80 -13.94 17.94
C ILE A 522 -17.56 -14.82 18.11
N LEU A 523 -16.37 -14.23 18.24
CA LEU A 523 -15.15 -15.01 18.52
C LEU A 523 -15.25 -15.72 19.87
N ARG A 524 -15.70 -15.03 20.93
CA ARG A 524 -15.97 -15.64 22.24
C ARG A 524 -17.03 -16.72 22.17
N ALA A 525 -18.12 -16.50 21.45
CA ALA A 525 -19.19 -17.48 21.28
C ALA A 525 -18.73 -18.71 20.46
N ARG A 526 -17.91 -18.54 19.42
CA ARG A 526 -17.31 -19.65 18.64
C ARG A 526 -16.33 -20.45 19.46
N LEU A 527 -15.51 -19.79 20.29
CA LEU A 527 -14.60 -20.45 21.21
C LEU A 527 -15.38 -21.22 22.28
N ALA A 528 -16.46 -20.64 22.83
CA ALA A 528 -17.35 -21.31 23.78
C ALA A 528 -18.14 -22.48 23.15
N TRP A 529 -18.54 -22.37 21.88
CA TRP A 529 -19.25 -23.42 21.16
C TRP A 529 -18.32 -24.58 20.76
N LYS A 530 -17.10 -24.27 20.31
CA LYS A 530 -16.05 -25.27 20.06
C LYS A 530 -15.71 -26.06 21.33
N ASN A 531 -15.63 -25.38 22.48
CA ASN A 531 -15.41 -26.03 23.78
C ASN A 531 -16.64 -26.84 24.28
N ARG A 532 -17.85 -26.56 23.78
CA ARG A 532 -19.09 -27.29 24.14
C ARG A 532 -19.38 -28.50 23.26
N HIS A 533 -18.88 -28.54 22.02
CA HIS A 533 -19.14 -29.63 21.06
C HIS A 533 -18.00 -30.66 20.95
N SER A 534 -16.93 -30.50 21.73
CA SER A 534 -15.97 -31.56 21.98
C SER A 534 -16.50 -32.48 23.09
N ALA A 535 -17.35 -33.45 22.73
CA ALA A 535 -17.67 -34.58 23.61
C ALA A 535 -16.49 -35.58 23.62
N PRO A 536 -16.22 -36.28 24.75
CA PRO A 536 -15.20 -37.31 24.80
C PRO A 536 -15.66 -38.51 23.98
N GLN A 537 -14.91 -38.84 22.92
CA GLN A 537 -15.10 -40.08 22.20
C GLN A 537 -14.35 -41.17 22.98
N GLU A 538 -15.06 -42.10 23.62
CA GLU A 538 -14.48 -43.33 24.17
C GLU A 538 -13.85 -44.11 23.02
N VAL A 539 -12.53 -44.29 23.08
CA VAL A 539 -11.77 -45.13 22.16
C VAL A 539 -11.54 -46.47 22.84
N ASP A 540 -12.24 -47.48 22.33
CA ASP A 540 -12.05 -48.90 22.62
C ASP A 540 -10.65 -49.33 22.13
N VAL A 541 -9.87 -49.95 23.02
CA VAL A 541 -8.48 -50.32 22.78
C VAL A 541 -8.45 -51.70 22.12
N SER A 542 -8.18 -51.75 20.81
CA SER A 542 -7.68 -52.97 20.17
C SER A 542 -6.59 -52.67 19.13
N ASN A 543 -5.37 -53.03 19.51
CA ASN A 543 -4.15 -53.34 18.75
C ASN A 543 -4.08 -52.98 17.25
N GLY A 544 -3.13 -52.11 16.91
CA GLY A 544 -2.60 -51.95 15.54
C GLY A 544 -1.61 -50.79 15.44
N GLU A 545 -0.38 -51.08 15.04
CA GLU A 545 0.79 -50.18 14.96
C GLU A 545 0.55 -48.89 14.15
N THR A 546 0.93 -47.73 14.68
CA THR A 546 1.83 -46.74 14.04
C THR A 546 2.06 -45.49 14.90
N THR A 547 3.32 -45.08 14.95
CA THR A 547 3.92 -43.88 15.56
C THR A 547 3.22 -42.55 15.24
N GLY A 548 2.91 -41.77 16.28
CA GLY A 548 2.52 -40.36 16.19
C GLY A 548 2.72 -39.64 17.54
N MET A 549 3.45 -38.53 17.53
CA MET A 549 3.83 -37.73 18.71
C MET A 549 2.65 -37.01 19.37
N ASP A 550 2.57 -37.11 20.70
CA ASP A 550 1.60 -36.43 21.57
C ASP A 550 1.93 -34.94 21.77
N TYR A 551 0.92 -34.08 21.64
CA TYR A 551 0.96 -32.69 22.11
C TYR A 551 0.43 -32.61 23.56
N VAL A 552 1.25 -32.10 24.48
CA VAL A 552 0.86 -31.76 25.85
C VAL A 552 0.22 -30.37 25.87
N THR A 553 -1.01 -30.27 26.40
CA THR A 553 -1.71 -29.03 26.71
C THR A 553 -1.29 -28.54 28.11
N LEU A 554 -0.95 -27.25 28.24
CA LEU A 554 -0.74 -26.60 29.54
C LEU A 554 -1.80 -25.50 29.75
N GLU A 555 -2.42 -25.55 30.93
CA GLU A 555 -3.48 -24.68 31.44
C GLU A 555 -3.01 -23.23 31.65
N GLU A 556 -3.90 -22.28 31.39
CA GLU A 556 -3.67 -20.84 31.50
C GLU A 556 -4.30 -20.34 32.83
N ASN A 557 -3.46 -20.07 33.84
CA ASN A 557 -3.90 -19.45 35.09
C ASN A 557 -4.05 -17.94 34.90
N THR A 558 -5.26 -17.44 35.18
CA THR A 558 -5.66 -16.03 35.06
C THR A 558 -5.24 -15.25 36.30
N VAL A 559 -4.41 -14.21 36.17
CA VAL A 559 -4.18 -13.21 37.23
C VAL A 559 -4.95 -11.94 36.91
N GLN A 560 -5.95 -11.64 37.75
CA GLN A 560 -6.64 -10.36 37.84
C GLN A 560 -5.68 -9.29 38.37
N MET A 561 -5.58 -8.14 37.69
CA MET A 561 -4.97 -6.95 38.26
C MET A 561 -5.93 -5.77 38.16
N SER A 562 -6.34 -5.31 39.34
CA SER A 562 -7.27 -4.23 39.62
C SER A 562 -6.62 -2.85 39.47
N ASP A 563 -7.40 -1.92 38.92
CA ASP A 563 -7.19 -0.47 38.91
C ASP A 563 -6.86 0.10 40.30
N THR A 564 -5.73 0.80 40.44
CA THR A 564 -5.65 2.10 41.14
C THR A 564 -4.29 2.75 40.91
N MET A 565 -4.24 3.95 40.33
CA MET A 565 -3.70 5.11 41.07
C MET A 565 -3.82 6.42 40.28
N ARG A 566 -4.08 7.44 41.08
CA ARG A 566 -4.58 8.77 40.78
C ARG A 566 -3.45 9.77 41.03
N SER A 567 -3.29 10.71 40.10
CA SER A 567 -2.84 12.10 40.24
C SER A 567 -2.07 12.51 41.51
N ARG A 568 -0.85 13.06 41.32
CA ARG A 568 -0.40 14.22 42.11
C ARG A 568 0.62 15.09 41.34
N ARG A 569 0.21 16.32 41.06
CA ARG A 569 1.03 17.51 40.71
C ARG A 569 1.75 18.03 41.96
N THR A 570 2.94 18.60 41.79
CA THR A 570 3.42 19.77 42.57
C THR A 570 4.59 20.44 41.84
N ASP A 571 4.43 21.75 41.62
CA ASP A 571 5.42 22.73 41.20
C ASP A 571 6.47 23.02 42.27
N SER A 572 7.69 23.41 41.86
CA SER A 572 8.47 24.47 42.52
C SER A 572 9.77 24.80 41.76
N ARG A 573 9.88 26.02 41.23
CA ARG A 573 11.15 26.75 40.97
C ARG A 573 11.59 27.48 42.25
N PRO A 574 12.88 27.87 42.40
CA PRO A 574 13.23 29.28 42.09
C PRO A 574 14.65 29.54 41.52
N ASP A 575 14.71 30.65 40.78
CA ASP A 575 15.75 31.68 40.53
C ASP A 575 17.28 31.47 40.72
N GLY A 576 18.03 32.08 39.79
CA GLY A 576 19.42 32.51 39.99
C GLY A 576 20.24 32.70 38.70
N LEU A 577 20.21 33.90 38.10
CA LEU A 577 21.16 34.39 37.08
C LEU A 577 22.33 35.12 37.77
N PRO A 578 23.52 35.19 37.13
CA PRO A 578 23.92 36.48 36.54
C PRO A 578 24.57 36.39 35.14
N GLN A 579 24.46 37.52 34.44
CA GLN A 579 24.97 37.86 33.11
C GLN A 579 26.50 37.86 33.00
N HIS A 580 27.01 37.45 31.83
CA HIS A 580 28.19 38.09 31.22
C HIS A 580 28.00 38.29 29.71
N ILE A 581 28.51 39.43 29.26
CA ILE A 581 28.32 40.16 28.01
C ILE A 581 29.31 39.67 26.94
N GLY A 582 28.91 39.67 25.66
CA GLY A 582 29.83 39.56 24.52
C GLY A 582 29.18 39.29 23.17
N ASN A 583 28.48 40.28 22.62
CA ASN A 583 27.94 40.26 21.25
C ASN A 583 29.07 40.31 20.20
N THR A 584 29.11 39.31 19.31
CA THR A 584 29.51 39.53 17.91
C THR A 584 28.59 38.74 16.99
N SER A 585 27.66 39.48 16.39
CA SER A 585 26.72 39.04 15.36
C SER A 585 27.44 38.47 14.13
N ARG A 586 27.45 37.14 14.00
CA ARG A 586 27.36 36.48 12.69
C ARG A 586 26.06 35.71 12.65
N ARG A 587 25.12 36.27 11.90
CA ARG A 587 23.86 35.69 11.48
C ARG A 587 24.17 34.49 10.58
N THR A 588 24.40 33.33 11.19
CA THR A 588 24.31 32.05 10.49
C THR A 588 22.81 31.78 10.37
N GLU A 589 22.27 32.07 9.18
CA GLU A 589 20.96 31.58 8.78
C GLU A 589 20.94 30.07 9.05
N SER A 590 20.10 29.68 9.99
CA SER A 590 19.66 28.30 10.14
C SER A 590 19.08 27.89 8.80
N ALA A 591 19.78 27.01 8.09
CA ALA A 591 19.19 26.22 7.03
C ALA A 591 18.06 25.41 7.67
N GLU A 592 16.84 25.92 7.52
CA GLU A 592 15.61 25.25 7.91
C GLU A 592 15.52 23.91 7.15
N ASP A 593 15.31 22.85 7.90
CA ASP A 593 14.82 21.56 7.43
C ASP A 593 13.51 21.77 6.64
N PRO A 594 13.45 21.49 5.32
CA PRO A 594 12.26 21.76 4.52
C PRO A 594 11.11 20.77 4.76
N SER A 595 11.23 19.83 5.70
CA SER A 595 10.22 18.80 5.89
C SER A 595 9.40 19.02 7.16
N GLN A 596 8.08 19.17 6.98
CA GLN A 596 7.01 19.13 7.99
C GLN A 596 6.51 20.47 8.57
N GLN A 597 5.93 21.32 7.72
CA GLN A 597 4.78 22.12 8.11
C GLN A 597 3.59 21.80 7.21
N HIS A 598 2.55 21.18 7.76
CA HIS A 598 1.24 21.18 7.11
C HIS A 598 0.38 22.30 7.70
N ILE A 599 -0.15 23.10 6.78
CA ILE A 599 -0.28 24.56 6.83
C ILE A 599 -1.51 25.06 7.62
N ILE A 600 -2.44 24.19 8.01
CA ILE A 600 -3.71 24.61 8.63
C ILE A 600 -3.80 24.12 10.07
N ARG A 601 -3.85 25.07 11.01
CA ARG A 601 -4.05 24.80 12.44
C ARG A 601 -5.40 24.09 12.65
N ILE A 602 -5.46 23.09 13.54
CA ILE A 602 -6.69 22.34 13.87
C ILE A 602 -7.89 23.26 14.15
N ARG A 603 -7.67 24.40 14.83
CA ARG A 603 -8.72 25.40 15.12
C ARG A 603 -9.33 25.99 13.85
N VAL A 604 -8.51 26.24 12.83
CA VAL A 604 -8.96 26.78 11.53
C VAL A 604 -9.77 25.71 10.79
N GLY A 605 -9.29 24.46 10.76
CA GLY A 605 -10.04 23.36 10.15
C GLY A 605 -11.39 23.11 10.82
N ALA A 606 -11.45 23.16 12.16
CA ALA A 606 -12.69 23.05 12.92
C ALA A 606 -13.64 24.22 12.65
N LEU A 607 -13.13 25.45 12.56
CA LEU A 607 -13.93 26.63 12.20
C LEU A 607 -14.51 26.50 10.79
N VAL A 608 -13.70 26.09 9.81
CA VAL A 608 -14.16 25.85 8.42
C VAL A 608 -15.26 24.79 8.38
N MET A 609 -15.12 23.72 9.16
CA MET A 609 -16.15 22.68 9.29
C MET A 609 -17.47 23.23 9.84
N VAL A 610 -17.43 24.00 10.93
CA VAL A 610 -18.62 24.59 11.56
C VAL A 610 -19.29 25.57 10.60
N LEU A 611 -18.50 26.44 9.96
CA LEU A 611 -19.01 27.40 8.97
C LEU A 611 -19.65 26.70 7.77
N PHE A 612 -19.06 25.61 7.29
CA PHE A 612 -19.62 24.80 6.21
C PHE A 612 -21.01 24.24 6.58
N PHE A 613 -21.14 23.59 7.74
CA PHE A 613 -22.43 23.06 8.17
C PHE A 613 -23.45 24.17 8.46
N ALA A 614 -23.01 25.30 9.03
CA ALA A 614 -23.87 26.46 9.22
C ALA A 614 -24.38 27.02 7.88
N SER A 615 -23.51 27.15 6.87
CA SER A 615 -23.93 27.57 5.52
C SER A 615 -24.85 26.56 4.86
N PHE A 616 -24.57 25.26 5.01
CA PHE A 616 -25.39 24.18 4.45
C PHE A 616 -26.81 24.19 5.02
N ILE A 617 -26.92 24.23 6.35
CA ILE A 617 -28.21 24.30 7.03
C ILE A 617 -28.92 25.61 6.67
N GLY A 618 -28.20 26.74 6.70
CA GLY A 618 -28.76 28.05 6.37
C GLY A 618 -29.36 28.10 4.95
N ILE A 619 -28.65 27.60 3.94
CA ILE A 619 -29.11 27.58 2.55
C ILE A 619 -30.33 26.65 2.39
N LEU A 620 -30.29 25.45 2.98
CA LEU A 620 -31.41 24.50 2.87
C LEU A 620 -32.66 24.97 3.62
N VAL A 621 -32.50 25.56 4.81
CA VAL A 621 -33.62 26.13 5.57
C VAL A 621 -34.18 27.34 4.83
N ALA A 622 -33.34 28.24 4.33
CA ALA A 622 -33.79 29.40 3.55
C ALA A 622 -34.60 28.97 2.32
N ARG A 623 -34.14 27.93 1.60
CA ARG A 623 -34.89 27.30 0.51
C ARG A 623 -36.23 26.74 1.00
N SER A 624 -36.22 25.99 2.10
CA SER A 624 -37.40 25.28 2.64
C SER A 624 -38.50 26.23 3.17
N GLN A 625 -38.14 27.44 3.60
CA GLN A 625 -39.10 28.42 4.12
C GLN A 625 -39.85 29.15 2.99
N LEU A 626 -39.40 29.03 1.75
CA LEU A 626 -40.03 29.65 0.59
C LEU A 626 -40.92 28.63 -0.11
N ALA A 627 -42.22 28.91 -0.19
CA ALA A 627 -43.18 28.04 -0.90
C ALA A 627 -42.85 27.93 -2.41
N THR A 628 -42.28 28.98 -2.99
CA THR A 628 -41.75 29.02 -4.36
C THR A 628 -40.37 29.68 -4.34
N PRO A 629 -39.28 28.93 -4.10
CA PRO A 629 -37.95 29.50 -4.04
C PRO A 629 -37.55 30.10 -5.40
N PRO A 630 -36.81 31.23 -5.44
CA PRO A 630 -36.24 31.74 -6.68
C PRO A 630 -35.39 30.67 -7.37
N LEU A 631 -35.54 30.51 -8.68
CA LEU A 631 -34.86 29.47 -9.47
C LEU A 631 -33.33 29.43 -9.25
N VAL A 632 -32.70 30.60 -9.07
CA VAL A 632 -31.26 30.74 -8.79
C VAL A 632 -30.88 30.11 -7.44
N LEU A 633 -31.68 30.36 -6.41
CA LEU A 633 -31.48 29.79 -5.08
C LEU A 633 -31.75 28.28 -5.10
N ASP A 634 -32.81 27.84 -5.78
CA ASP A 634 -33.18 26.44 -5.86
C ASP A 634 -32.13 25.63 -6.63
N LEU A 635 -31.62 26.16 -7.76
CA LEU A 635 -30.50 25.58 -8.49
C LEU A 635 -29.25 25.47 -7.62
N PHE A 636 -28.82 26.58 -6.99
CA PHE A 636 -27.62 26.55 -6.16
C PHE A 636 -27.77 25.60 -4.97
N ALA A 637 -28.91 25.61 -4.28
CA ALA A 637 -29.18 24.74 -3.15
C ALA A 637 -29.20 23.25 -3.55
N ASN A 638 -29.80 22.90 -4.70
CA ASN A 638 -29.79 21.54 -5.22
C ASN A 638 -28.38 21.09 -5.62
N MET A 639 -27.57 21.98 -6.23
CA MET A 639 -26.17 21.67 -6.57
C MET A 639 -25.28 21.57 -5.33
N TYR A 640 -25.52 22.41 -4.32
CA TYR A 640 -24.84 22.39 -3.03
C TYR A 640 -25.16 21.12 -2.23
N LEU A 641 -26.43 20.69 -2.26
CA LEU A 641 -26.88 19.42 -1.72
C LEU A 641 -26.22 18.25 -2.46
N ALA A 642 -26.23 18.26 -3.79
CA ALA A 642 -25.57 17.27 -4.63
C ALA A 642 -24.07 17.14 -4.27
N GLY A 643 -23.34 18.26 -4.20
CA GLY A 643 -21.93 18.29 -3.84
C GLY A 643 -21.63 17.77 -2.43
N THR A 644 -22.59 17.88 -1.51
CA THR A 644 -22.47 17.40 -0.12
C THR A 644 -22.84 15.93 0.06
N VAL A 645 -23.72 15.40 -0.81
CA VAL A 645 -24.27 14.04 -0.67
C VAL A 645 -23.52 13.01 -1.52
N ILE A 646 -22.86 13.42 -2.61
CA ILE A 646 -22.35 12.46 -3.58
C ILE A 646 -21.00 11.88 -3.16
N PHE A 647 -20.94 10.56 -3.02
CA PHE A 647 -19.71 9.79 -2.79
C PHE A 647 -19.42 8.89 -4.01
N GLY A 648 -18.15 8.54 -4.24
CA GLY A 648 -17.80 7.51 -5.24
C GLY A 648 -17.56 7.99 -6.69
N GLY A 649 -17.40 9.30 -6.93
CA GLY A 649 -16.95 9.82 -8.24
C GLY A 649 -18.07 10.16 -9.24
N GLY A 650 -17.68 10.43 -10.49
CA GLY A 650 -18.57 10.95 -11.55
C GLY A 650 -19.82 10.11 -11.87
N PRO A 651 -19.75 8.77 -11.96
CA PRO A 651 -20.89 7.93 -12.32
C PRO A 651 -22.09 7.98 -11.35
N VAL A 652 -21.84 8.20 -10.05
CA VAL A 652 -22.87 8.28 -9.00
C VAL A 652 -23.60 9.63 -9.03
N VAL A 653 -22.93 10.67 -9.53
CA VAL A 653 -23.46 12.04 -9.55
C VAL A 653 -24.68 12.15 -10.48
N ILE A 654 -24.69 11.38 -11.56
CA ILE A 654 -25.56 11.60 -12.72
C ILE A 654 -27.05 11.35 -12.42
N PRO A 655 -27.48 10.19 -11.87
CA PRO A 655 -28.91 9.99 -11.60
C PRO A 655 -29.48 10.96 -10.57
N LEU A 656 -28.66 11.37 -9.59
CA LEU A 656 -29.02 12.39 -8.60
C LEU A 656 -29.23 13.76 -9.26
N LEU A 657 -28.28 14.18 -10.12
CA LEU A 657 -28.42 15.44 -10.86
C LEU A 657 -29.68 15.45 -11.73
N ARG A 658 -30.05 14.32 -12.35
CA ARG A 658 -31.31 14.19 -13.10
C ARG A 658 -32.50 14.54 -12.22
N SER A 659 -32.60 13.96 -11.02
CA SER A 659 -33.71 14.24 -10.11
C SER A 659 -33.77 15.68 -9.60
N TYR A 660 -32.64 16.40 -9.65
CA TYR A 660 -32.55 17.78 -9.19
C TYR A 660 -32.81 18.84 -10.26
N VAL A 661 -32.76 18.47 -11.54
CA VAL A 661 -32.90 19.43 -12.65
C VAL A 661 -33.93 19.01 -13.70
N VAL A 662 -34.14 17.71 -13.90
CA VAL A 662 -35.11 17.18 -14.86
C VAL A 662 -36.47 16.99 -14.21
N ASP A 663 -36.53 16.39 -13.02
CA ASP A 663 -37.83 16.18 -12.34
C ASP A 663 -38.54 17.52 -12.01
N PRO A 664 -37.85 18.61 -11.62
CA PRO A 664 -38.45 19.94 -11.51
C PRO A 664 -38.81 20.61 -12.85
N GLY A 665 -38.43 20.01 -13.98
CA GLY A 665 -38.72 20.51 -15.33
C GLY A 665 -37.79 21.61 -15.85
N TRP A 666 -36.63 21.84 -15.22
CA TRP A 666 -35.69 22.89 -15.65
C TRP A 666 -34.88 22.48 -16.89
N VAL A 667 -34.59 21.19 -17.02
CA VAL A 667 -33.83 20.59 -18.12
C VAL A 667 -34.62 19.41 -18.67
N SER A 668 -34.72 19.26 -19.99
CA SER A 668 -35.42 18.11 -20.58
C SER A 668 -34.63 16.81 -20.41
N SER A 669 -35.32 15.66 -20.34
CA SER A 669 -34.68 14.33 -20.30
C SER A 669 -33.71 14.12 -21.46
N ARG A 670 -34.08 14.60 -22.65
CA ARG A 670 -33.26 14.58 -23.85
C ARG A 670 -31.95 15.34 -23.67
N ASP A 671 -32.01 16.61 -23.27
CA ASP A 671 -30.83 17.47 -23.16
C ASP A 671 -29.89 16.97 -22.06
N PHE A 672 -30.47 16.44 -20.97
CA PHE A 672 -29.73 15.77 -19.92
C PHE A 672 -28.92 14.58 -20.46
N LEU A 673 -29.55 13.70 -21.25
CA LEU A 673 -28.90 12.51 -21.81
C LEU A 673 -27.83 12.87 -22.85
N ILE A 674 -28.07 13.90 -23.69
CA ILE A 674 -27.06 14.41 -24.62
C ILE A 674 -25.81 14.88 -23.87
N GLY A 675 -26.00 15.72 -22.84
CA GLY A 675 -24.88 16.21 -22.05
C GLY A 675 -24.17 15.09 -21.28
N LEU A 676 -24.92 14.07 -20.82
CA LEU A 676 -24.37 12.88 -20.16
C LEU A 676 -23.50 12.03 -21.09
N ALA A 677 -23.94 11.77 -22.32
CA ALA A 677 -23.15 11.04 -23.29
C ALA A 677 -21.83 11.75 -23.60
N ILE A 678 -21.92 13.08 -23.78
CA ILE A 678 -20.78 13.89 -24.22
C ILE A 678 -19.77 14.12 -23.08
N ILE A 679 -20.20 14.37 -21.84
CA ILE A 679 -19.28 14.64 -20.73
C ILE A 679 -18.29 13.48 -20.49
N GLN A 680 -18.68 12.24 -20.78
CA GLN A 680 -17.81 11.07 -20.60
C GLN A 680 -16.64 11.03 -21.60
N ALA A 681 -16.72 11.82 -22.67
CA ALA A 681 -15.68 12.04 -23.65
C ALA A 681 -14.88 13.34 -23.43
N PHE A 682 -15.16 14.11 -22.36
CA PHE A 682 -14.43 15.33 -22.02
C PHE A 682 -13.29 15.08 -21.02
N PRO A 683 -12.17 15.82 -21.11
CA PRO A 683 -11.09 15.67 -20.16
C PRO A 683 -11.43 16.33 -18.82
N GLY A 684 -10.98 15.72 -17.73
CA GLY A 684 -11.10 16.29 -16.39
C GLY A 684 -12.30 15.73 -15.61
N PRO A 685 -12.86 16.48 -14.65
CA PRO A 685 -13.88 15.94 -13.76
C PRO A 685 -15.26 15.92 -14.43
N ASN A 686 -15.92 14.75 -14.45
CA ASN A 686 -17.31 14.61 -14.91
C ASN A 686 -18.30 15.52 -14.18
N PHE A 687 -17.94 16.03 -12.99
CA PHE A 687 -18.71 17.02 -12.24
C PHE A 687 -18.89 18.35 -13.00
N ASN A 688 -18.07 18.62 -14.02
CA ASN A 688 -18.28 19.71 -14.98
C ASN A 688 -19.64 19.62 -15.70
N PHE A 689 -20.31 18.46 -15.68
CA PHE A 689 -21.69 18.34 -16.14
C PHE A 689 -22.65 19.32 -15.43
N ALA A 690 -22.39 19.68 -14.17
CA ALA A 690 -23.19 20.67 -13.45
C ALA A 690 -23.15 22.07 -14.09
N VAL A 691 -22.06 22.41 -14.81
CA VAL A 691 -21.95 23.66 -15.57
C VAL A 691 -22.96 23.68 -16.71
N PHE A 692 -23.05 22.57 -17.45
CA PHE A 692 -24.02 22.40 -18.54
C PHE A 692 -25.45 22.45 -18.02
N LEU A 693 -25.75 21.70 -16.95
CA LEU A 693 -27.10 21.67 -16.36
C LEU A 693 -27.51 23.02 -15.77
N GLY A 694 -26.58 23.72 -15.10
CA GLY A 694 -26.84 25.05 -14.57
C GLY A 694 -27.12 26.08 -15.66
N ALA A 695 -26.39 26.02 -16.77
CA ALA A 695 -26.62 26.89 -17.92
C ALA A 695 -27.99 26.64 -18.57
N LEU A 696 -28.38 25.37 -18.74
CA LEU A 696 -29.70 25.00 -19.27
C LEU A 696 -30.84 25.37 -18.33
N ALA A 697 -30.67 25.16 -17.03
CA ALA A 697 -31.70 25.50 -16.04
C ALA A 697 -32.07 26.99 -16.07
N LEU A 698 -31.10 27.88 -16.32
CA LEU A 698 -31.34 29.32 -16.42
C LEU A 698 -31.70 29.81 -17.83
N GLN A 699 -31.76 28.94 -18.85
CA GLN A 699 -32.04 29.33 -20.24
C GLN A 699 -33.34 30.12 -20.37
N ARG A 700 -34.40 29.67 -19.68
CA ARG A 700 -35.73 30.31 -19.72
C ARG A 700 -35.91 31.43 -18.69
N SER A 701 -34.83 31.80 -17.98
CA SER A 701 -34.87 32.79 -16.90
C SER A 701 -34.44 34.19 -17.39
N ARG A 702 -34.65 35.21 -16.55
CA ARG A 702 -34.18 36.59 -16.81
C ARG A 702 -32.66 36.77 -16.61
N PHE A 703 -31.98 35.76 -16.07
CA PHE A 703 -30.56 35.82 -15.74
C PHE A 703 -29.72 35.19 -16.85
N PRO A 704 -28.46 35.62 -17.03
CA PRO A 704 -27.58 35.05 -18.04
C PRO A 704 -27.26 33.58 -17.73
N THR A 705 -27.20 32.74 -18.76
CA THR A 705 -26.87 31.30 -18.63
C THR A 705 -25.48 31.06 -18.03
N VAL A 706 -24.53 32.00 -18.22
CA VAL A 706 -23.22 32.01 -17.55
C VAL A 706 -23.35 31.97 -16.02
N LEU A 707 -24.33 32.68 -15.46
CA LEU A 707 -24.56 32.68 -14.01
C LEU A 707 -24.98 31.28 -13.55
N GLY A 708 -25.84 30.61 -14.33
CA GLY A 708 -26.28 29.25 -14.04
C GLY A 708 -25.10 28.26 -14.09
N ALA A 709 -24.26 28.38 -15.10
CA ALA A 709 -23.01 27.62 -15.22
C ALA A 709 -22.08 27.80 -14.01
N PHE A 710 -21.87 29.05 -13.58
CA PHE A 710 -21.04 29.37 -12.41
C PHE A 710 -21.62 28.80 -11.12
N LEU A 711 -22.92 28.98 -10.89
CA LEU A 711 -23.60 28.45 -9.70
C LEU A 711 -23.61 26.91 -9.67
N GLY A 712 -23.74 26.27 -10.84
CA GLY A 712 -23.61 24.82 -10.98
C GLY A 712 -22.22 24.31 -10.58
N ALA A 713 -21.16 24.95 -11.12
CA ALA A 713 -19.78 24.62 -10.74
C ALA A 713 -19.53 24.86 -9.24
N LEU A 714 -19.90 26.03 -8.74
CA LEU A 714 -19.67 26.41 -7.35
C LEU A 714 -20.40 25.46 -6.40
N GLY A 715 -21.70 25.22 -6.63
CA GLY A 715 -22.52 24.35 -5.80
C GLY A 715 -21.98 22.92 -5.71
N ILE A 716 -21.52 22.35 -6.83
CA ILE A 716 -21.11 20.94 -6.84
C ILE A 716 -19.68 20.70 -6.33
N PHE A 717 -18.74 21.62 -6.57
CA PHE A 717 -17.33 21.46 -6.18
C PHE A 717 -17.02 21.99 -4.78
N PHE A 718 -17.65 23.08 -4.37
CA PHE A 718 -17.32 23.77 -3.11
C PHE A 718 -17.48 22.89 -1.86
N PRO A 719 -18.56 22.12 -1.66
CA PRO A 719 -18.74 21.32 -0.45
C PRO A 719 -17.63 20.29 -0.26
N GLY A 720 -17.33 19.51 -1.31
CA GLY A 720 -16.35 18.44 -1.25
C GLY A 720 -14.93 18.95 -0.99
N ILE A 721 -14.52 20.03 -1.65
CA ILE A 721 -13.19 20.63 -1.45
C ILE A 721 -13.08 21.22 -0.04
N THR A 722 -14.08 21.98 0.41
CA THR A 722 -14.11 22.58 1.76
C THR A 722 -14.01 21.51 2.84
N LEU A 723 -14.78 20.42 2.71
CA LEU A 723 -14.78 19.32 3.67
C LEU A 723 -13.46 18.56 3.69
N ALA A 724 -12.83 18.33 2.52
CA ALA A 724 -11.53 17.70 2.42
C ALA A 724 -10.45 18.53 3.15
N VAL A 725 -10.42 19.84 2.92
CA VAL A 725 -9.48 20.77 3.59
C VAL A 725 -9.72 20.82 5.10
N ALA A 726 -10.99 20.87 5.53
CA ALA A 726 -11.34 20.88 6.94
C ALA A 726 -10.85 19.62 7.67
N ILE A 727 -11.12 18.44 7.10
CA ILE A 727 -10.74 17.15 7.71
C ILE A 727 -9.24 16.90 7.67
N GLN A 728 -8.56 17.32 6.59
CA GLN A 728 -7.12 17.25 6.48
C GLN A 728 -6.41 17.92 7.68
N SER A 729 -6.98 19.01 8.21
CA SER A 729 -6.41 19.76 9.33
C SER A 729 -6.34 18.98 10.66
N PHE A 730 -7.17 17.96 10.86
CA PHE A 730 -7.19 17.14 12.09
C PHE A 730 -7.18 15.63 11.81
N TRP A 731 -6.95 15.21 10.56
CA TRP A 731 -6.91 13.81 10.15
C TRP A 731 -5.92 12.99 10.97
N ARG A 732 -4.75 13.56 11.33
CA ARG A 732 -3.74 12.92 12.19
C ARG A 732 -4.29 12.51 13.56
N VAL A 733 -5.25 13.25 14.10
CA VAL A 733 -5.91 12.92 15.38
C VAL A 733 -7.03 11.90 15.15
N LEU A 734 -7.83 12.11 14.10
CA LEU A 734 -9.00 11.29 13.81
C LEU A 734 -8.61 9.84 13.43
N ARG A 735 -7.55 9.65 12.64
CA ARG A 735 -7.07 8.33 12.19
C ARG A 735 -6.49 7.46 13.32
N LYS A 736 -6.12 8.04 14.46
CA LYS A 736 -5.65 7.24 15.62
C LYS A 736 -6.80 6.43 16.25
N ARG A 737 -8.05 6.79 15.94
CA ARG A 737 -9.24 6.11 16.46
C ARG A 737 -9.72 5.08 15.44
N LYS A 738 -9.59 3.79 15.79
CA LYS A 738 -10.03 2.66 14.94
C LYS A 738 -11.48 2.80 14.47
N TYR A 739 -12.38 3.24 15.34
CA TYR A 739 -13.81 3.45 15.02
C TYR A 739 -14.05 4.37 13.83
N VAL A 740 -13.22 5.40 13.63
CA VAL A 740 -13.36 6.36 12.51
C VAL A 740 -12.95 5.71 11.20
N ILE A 741 -11.84 4.96 11.20
CA ILE A 741 -11.36 4.24 10.00
C ILE A 741 -12.40 3.19 9.60
N ASP A 742 -12.92 2.43 10.56
CA ASP A 742 -13.94 1.41 10.33
C ASP A 742 -15.25 2.04 9.83
N PHE A 743 -15.66 3.18 10.40
CA PHE A 743 -16.83 3.94 9.93
C PHE A 743 -16.68 4.36 8.47
N LEU A 744 -15.56 5.02 8.11
CA LEU A 744 -15.32 5.48 6.75
C LEU A 744 -15.21 4.33 5.75
N ARG A 745 -14.67 3.18 6.17
CA ARG A 745 -14.65 1.94 5.37
C ARG A 745 -16.08 1.50 5.02
N GLY A 746 -16.98 1.49 6.00
CA GLY A 746 -18.39 1.12 5.81
C GLY A 746 -19.18 2.09 4.92
N VAL A 747 -18.96 3.39 5.13
CA VAL A 747 -19.54 4.46 4.28
C VAL A 747 -19.11 4.26 2.82
N ASN A 748 -17.81 4.08 2.59
CA ASN A 748 -17.28 3.90 1.24
C ASN A 748 -17.81 2.62 0.56
N ALA A 749 -17.83 1.48 1.27
CA ALA A 749 -18.37 0.23 0.73
C ALA A 749 -19.85 0.36 0.33
N THR A 750 -20.66 1.01 1.16
CA THR A 750 -22.09 1.22 0.87
C THR A 750 -22.29 2.18 -0.30
N ALA A 751 -21.50 3.26 -0.36
CA ALA A 751 -21.50 4.21 -1.47
C ALA A 751 -21.23 3.54 -2.82
N VAL A 752 -20.27 2.63 -2.83
CA VAL A 752 -19.89 1.87 -4.03
C VAL A 752 -21.01 0.94 -4.48
N GLY A 753 -21.75 0.35 -3.54
CA GLY A 753 -22.99 -0.39 -3.85
C GLY A 753 -24.03 0.46 -4.59
N LEU A 754 -24.23 1.70 -4.15
CA LEU A 754 -25.17 2.64 -4.80
C LEU A 754 -24.78 3.03 -6.24
N VAL A 755 -23.51 2.83 -6.64
CA VAL A 755 -23.10 3.02 -8.04
C VAL A 755 -23.84 2.03 -8.95
N PHE A 756 -24.11 0.80 -8.50
CA PHE A 756 -24.88 -0.17 -9.29
C PHE A 756 -26.34 0.25 -9.45
N THR A 757 -26.93 0.91 -8.44
CA THR A 757 -28.24 1.55 -8.58
C THR A 757 -28.21 2.63 -9.66
N ALA A 758 -27.12 3.40 -9.76
CA ALA A 758 -26.95 4.39 -10.81
C ALA A 758 -26.87 3.77 -12.21
N VAL A 759 -26.15 2.67 -12.37
CA VAL A 759 -26.09 1.89 -13.63
C VAL A 759 -27.49 1.47 -14.06
N TYR A 760 -28.27 0.89 -13.14
CA TYR A 760 -29.64 0.46 -13.43
C TYR A 760 -30.56 1.64 -13.81
N ARG A 761 -30.48 2.76 -13.08
CA ARG A 761 -31.28 3.95 -13.40
C ARG A 761 -30.96 4.52 -14.78
N LEU A 762 -29.68 4.52 -15.17
CA LEU A 762 -29.27 4.94 -16.50
C LEU A 762 -29.72 3.95 -17.58
N TRP A 763 -29.71 2.65 -17.26
CA TRP A 763 -30.21 1.60 -18.13
C TRP A 763 -31.68 1.79 -18.48
N GLU A 764 -32.52 2.13 -17.49
CA GLU A 764 -33.96 2.32 -17.65
C GLU A 764 -34.37 3.52 -18.50
N ILE A 765 -33.46 4.47 -18.77
CA ILE A 765 -33.75 5.71 -19.51
C ILE A 765 -32.87 5.91 -20.74
N GLY A 766 -31.92 5.02 -21.00
CA GLY A 766 -30.89 5.22 -22.01
C GLY A 766 -31.37 5.16 -23.47
N TYR A 767 -32.51 4.51 -23.74
CA TYR A 767 -33.04 4.35 -25.09
C TYR A 767 -33.98 5.51 -25.46
N LEU A 768 -33.67 6.23 -26.54
CA LEU A 768 -34.44 7.39 -27.01
C LEU A 768 -35.13 7.10 -28.34
N THR A 769 -36.43 7.43 -28.44
CA THR A 769 -37.20 7.34 -29.69
C THR A 769 -37.93 8.65 -29.98
N ALA A 770 -38.36 8.85 -31.22
CA ALA A 770 -39.11 10.05 -31.62
C ALA A 770 -40.46 10.19 -30.90
N GLU A 771 -41.06 9.08 -30.46
CA GLU A 771 -42.37 9.03 -29.77
C GLU A 771 -42.26 9.21 -28.25
N ARG A 772 -41.10 8.88 -27.66
CA ARG A 772 -40.83 9.02 -26.22
C ARG A 772 -39.42 9.55 -25.99
N SER A 773 -39.31 10.87 -25.87
CA SER A 773 -38.07 11.58 -25.54
C SER A 773 -37.68 11.51 -24.05
N ASP A 774 -38.58 11.00 -23.20
CA ASP A 774 -38.36 10.85 -21.75
C ASP A 774 -37.38 9.72 -21.38
N GLY A 775 -37.01 8.89 -22.35
CA GLY A 775 -36.14 7.73 -22.20
C GLY A 775 -36.92 6.44 -21.92
N GLN A 776 -36.40 5.32 -22.44
CA GLN A 776 -36.89 3.98 -22.22
C GLN A 776 -35.75 3.05 -21.83
N SER A 777 -36.09 1.87 -21.31
CA SER A 777 -35.10 0.87 -20.93
C SER A 777 -34.34 0.37 -22.17
N LEU A 778 -33.00 0.38 -22.08
CA LEU A 778 -32.11 -0.19 -23.10
C LEU A 778 -32.42 -1.67 -23.36
N GLY A 779 -32.97 -2.37 -22.36
CA GLY A 779 -33.35 -3.78 -22.47
C GLY A 779 -34.54 -4.06 -23.38
N LYS A 780 -35.30 -3.03 -23.81
CA LYS A 780 -36.42 -3.23 -24.74
C LYS A 780 -35.98 -3.65 -26.14
N GLU A 781 -34.76 -3.30 -26.52
CA GLU A 781 -34.20 -3.65 -27.82
C GLU A 781 -32.82 -4.30 -27.63
N PRO A 782 -32.63 -5.57 -28.01
CA PRO A 782 -31.40 -6.32 -27.73
C PRO A 782 -30.13 -5.65 -28.27
N TRP A 783 -30.23 -4.86 -29.34
CA TRP A 783 -29.07 -4.17 -29.92
C TRP A 783 -28.38 -3.23 -28.92
N TRP A 784 -29.14 -2.50 -28.10
CA TRP A 784 -28.55 -1.59 -27.14
C TRP A 784 -27.82 -2.31 -26.01
N VAL A 785 -28.28 -3.52 -25.67
CA VAL A 785 -27.57 -4.43 -24.76
C VAL A 785 -26.22 -4.84 -25.35
N VAL A 786 -26.19 -5.19 -26.65
CA VAL A 786 -24.95 -5.51 -27.36
C VAL A 786 -23.97 -4.33 -27.31
N VAL A 787 -24.42 -3.12 -27.62
CA VAL A 787 -23.58 -1.92 -27.57
C VAL A 787 -23.01 -1.68 -26.17
N ALA A 788 -23.82 -1.82 -25.12
CA ALA A 788 -23.37 -1.68 -23.73
C ALA A 788 -22.32 -2.74 -23.34
N VAL A 789 -22.56 -4.01 -23.72
CA VAL A 789 -21.64 -5.13 -23.43
C VAL A 789 -20.33 -4.99 -24.20
N VAL A 790 -20.37 -4.67 -25.50
CA VAL A 790 -19.18 -4.44 -26.33
C VAL A 790 -18.37 -3.27 -25.77
N THR A 791 -19.03 -2.21 -25.31
CA THR A 791 -18.35 -1.07 -24.67
C THR A 791 -17.68 -1.47 -23.36
N TYR A 792 -18.40 -2.18 -22.49
CA TYR A 792 -17.85 -2.71 -21.24
C TYR A 792 -16.63 -3.60 -21.51
N ALA A 793 -16.76 -4.63 -22.36
CA ALA A 793 -15.70 -5.58 -22.66
C ALA A 793 -14.52 -4.92 -23.39
N GLY A 794 -14.81 -4.04 -24.35
CA GLY A 794 -13.82 -3.23 -25.08
C GLY A 794 -12.95 -2.42 -24.13
N SER A 795 -13.56 -1.70 -23.19
CA SER A 795 -12.80 -0.91 -22.22
C SER A 795 -12.14 -1.76 -21.12
N ALA A 796 -12.78 -2.84 -20.67
CA ALA A 796 -12.26 -3.69 -19.58
C ALA A 796 -11.09 -4.58 -20.01
N TRP A 797 -11.20 -5.23 -21.17
CA TRP A 797 -10.27 -6.28 -21.60
C TRP A 797 -9.35 -5.84 -22.73
N PHE A 798 -9.81 -4.93 -23.59
CA PHE A 798 -9.03 -4.45 -24.73
C PHE A 798 -8.43 -3.05 -24.52
N ASN A 799 -8.59 -2.48 -23.32
CA ASN A 799 -8.08 -1.15 -22.94
C ASN A 799 -8.51 -0.03 -23.90
N VAL A 800 -9.71 -0.14 -24.48
CA VAL A 800 -10.26 0.90 -25.36
C VAL A 800 -10.53 2.15 -24.52
N PRO A 801 -9.96 3.33 -24.87
CA PRO A 801 -10.22 4.57 -24.15
C PRO A 801 -11.72 4.93 -24.15
N PRO A 802 -12.29 5.43 -23.03
CA PRO A 802 -13.72 5.75 -22.97
C PRO A 802 -14.24 6.66 -24.08
N PRO A 803 -13.54 7.74 -24.51
CA PRO A 803 -14.01 8.57 -25.63
C PRO A 803 -14.18 7.76 -26.93
N VAL A 804 -13.24 6.84 -27.21
CA VAL A 804 -13.29 5.97 -28.40
C VAL A 804 -14.45 5.00 -28.28
N ALA A 805 -14.65 4.40 -27.10
CA ALA A 805 -15.75 3.47 -26.85
C ALA A 805 -17.13 4.13 -27.01
N ILE A 806 -17.27 5.39 -26.56
CA ILE A 806 -18.48 6.18 -26.73
C ILE A 806 -18.74 6.49 -28.21
N VAL A 807 -17.71 6.93 -28.95
CA VAL A 807 -17.83 7.18 -30.40
C VAL A 807 -18.21 5.91 -31.16
N MET A 808 -17.63 4.76 -30.81
CA MET A 808 -18.04 3.46 -31.39
C MET A 808 -19.51 3.16 -31.10
N GLY A 809 -20.01 3.47 -29.90
CA GLY A 809 -21.43 3.39 -29.57
C GLY A 809 -22.32 4.23 -30.48
N ALA A 810 -21.96 5.49 -30.71
CA ALA A 810 -22.65 6.37 -31.66
C ALA A 810 -22.70 5.75 -33.07
N ILE A 811 -21.58 5.23 -33.57
CA ILE A 811 -21.48 4.60 -34.89
C ILE A 811 -22.36 3.35 -34.95
N LEU A 812 -22.32 2.48 -33.93
CA LEU A 812 -23.17 1.29 -33.86
C LEU A 812 -24.66 1.64 -33.81
N GLY A 813 -25.02 2.77 -33.18
CA GLY A 813 -26.38 3.31 -33.23
C GLY A 813 -26.81 3.75 -34.63
N LEU A 814 -25.93 4.40 -35.38
CA LEU A 814 -26.17 4.74 -36.79
C LEU A 814 -26.27 3.49 -37.68
N CYS A 815 -25.43 2.48 -37.45
CA CYS A 815 -25.51 1.20 -38.17
C CYS A 815 -26.86 0.51 -37.94
N TRP A 816 -27.37 0.51 -36.70
CA TRP A 816 -28.70 0.00 -36.39
C TRP A 816 -29.80 0.78 -37.11
N TYR A 817 -29.69 2.11 -37.16
CA TYR A 817 -30.62 2.92 -37.96
C TYR A 817 -30.59 2.53 -39.45
N GLY A 818 -29.41 2.30 -40.02
CA GLY A 818 -29.28 1.87 -41.42
C GLY A 818 -29.83 0.47 -41.70
N ALA A 819 -29.80 -0.42 -40.71
CA ALA A 819 -30.25 -1.82 -40.85
C ALA A 819 -31.73 -2.04 -40.53
N VAL A 820 -32.26 -1.31 -39.54
CA VAL A 820 -33.61 -1.53 -38.97
C VAL A 820 -34.53 -0.31 -39.19
N GLY A 821 -33.97 0.87 -39.40
CA GLY A 821 -34.70 2.15 -39.44
C GLY A 821 -35.21 2.59 -40.82
N GLN A 822 -35.28 1.68 -41.81
CA GLN A 822 -35.98 1.94 -43.08
C GLN A 822 -37.48 1.76 -42.95
#